data_AF-A0A5P1V266-F1
#
_entry.id   AF-A0A5P1V266-F1
#
_cell.length_a   1.000
_cell.length_b   1.000
_cell.length_c   1.000
_cell.angle_alpha   90.00
_cell.angle_beta   90.00
_cell.angle_gamma   90.00
#
_symmetry.space_group_name_H-M   'P 1'
#
loop_
_entity.id
_entity.type
_entity.pdbx_description
1 polymer ?
#
loop_
_entity_poly.entity_id
_entity_poly.type
_entity_poly.pdbx_seq_one_letter_code
_entity_poly.pdbx_strand_id
1 'polypeptide(L)'
;MSKPRIEEHVNQKSGKSSNNPNQLQFTGNWFIDAGILGFVNLMEEVYGWDLEKLRERISEEPEVVYYGYFPFAYFYNLSKKDKKELKTEAISFIEKNKGLGKKILEEIWWKFITELFRETWVEKKLEIMHESECYKGGKVKDARGKVKSQYADDGYINLVRDREELIGNILKNNNFKEKIKEVLGKRKEFIKEGSHNLEIDDIRCLEENLGNFTDDDLRKEIENIVRKHKELENYLNRIWDVVKSKNVSKDKSVFYRIPIDSSFFKNYLFFNNSKGIFEQLEDLKNLLDGDTSYSDYLSKIDKTISKFLPSDKEFPNISYTKFRAETILKDVPYLFVYLINFLNAFVNVRGIGNVFFYSNDLDFTYRINKKIKVYIKDSDKNLKILRLTWQAIIDTLVETETTWVLENMYLIRYKSLSQQDLIGVEYIGILKLQASIILDDTIRDTINRNIAVKASNGKIEQQVWLLEEFIKQKPLLPHLINNIHLYLAERLNLSEESVGRIKRRMVYASIVDAKVREFGHDNRLFGDYFFNSYRQLLSEIKDDAIKAFGAVRTISEILEDSDERKSYANLLLSAIRRDNKHRFVNTVLKALVEKKGEEKVVKTLMSFIFDKILSNDLSWKNYALILVAGLLGGGEADGEEE
;
A
#
# COMPACT_ATOMS: atom_id res chain seq x y z
N MET A 1 51.18 39.03 -17.62
CA MET A 1 50.96 38.27 -16.37
C MET A 1 49.47 38.15 -16.16
N SER A 2 49.00 36.92 -16.30
CA SER A 2 47.62 36.53 -16.57
C SER A 2 46.96 36.11 -15.26
N LYS A 3 45.76 36.64 -14.97
CA LYS A 3 44.85 36.06 -13.97
C LYS A 3 44.07 34.94 -14.65
N PRO A 4 43.99 33.72 -14.09
CA PRO A 4 43.18 32.66 -14.67
C PRO A 4 41.71 32.94 -14.36
N ARG A 5 40.88 33.02 -15.40
CA ARG A 5 39.43 32.81 -15.34
C ARG A 5 39.23 31.31 -15.22
N ILE A 6 38.60 30.86 -14.13
CA ILE A 6 38.03 29.52 -14.04
C ILE A 6 36.65 29.64 -14.67
N GLU A 7 36.51 29.12 -15.89
CA GLU A 7 35.23 28.94 -16.55
C GLU A 7 34.49 27.79 -15.85
N GLU A 8 33.38 28.13 -15.19
CA GLU A 8 32.38 27.17 -14.75
C GLU A 8 31.74 26.51 -15.97
N HIS A 9 32.14 25.28 -16.28
CA HIS A 9 31.35 24.41 -17.15
C HIS A 9 30.12 23.90 -16.39
N VAL A 10 29.14 24.77 -16.19
CA VAL A 10 27.76 24.38 -15.89
C VAL A 10 27.16 23.89 -17.20
N ASN A 11 27.23 22.58 -17.42
CA ASN A 11 26.53 21.91 -18.51
C ASN A 11 25.04 21.79 -18.12
N GLN A 12 24.34 22.94 -18.11
CA GLN A 12 22.89 22.99 -18.07
C GLN A 12 22.35 22.48 -19.41
N LYS A 13 22.18 21.15 -19.52
CA LYS A 13 21.12 20.62 -20.37
C LYS A 13 19.80 20.94 -19.66
N SER A 14 19.32 22.17 -19.85
CA SER A 14 17.91 22.48 -19.66
C SER A 14 17.13 21.60 -20.63
N GLY A 15 16.66 20.45 -20.15
CA GLY A 15 15.70 19.63 -20.87
C GLY A 15 14.50 20.50 -21.16
N LYS A 16 14.35 20.91 -22.43
CA LYS A 16 13.08 21.42 -22.93
C LYS A 16 12.04 20.36 -22.60
N SER A 17 11.07 20.69 -21.74
CA SER A 17 9.85 19.90 -21.61
C SER A 17 9.10 19.99 -22.92
N SER A 18 9.42 19.11 -23.86
CA SER A 18 8.47 18.75 -24.89
C SER A 18 7.33 18.04 -24.18
N ASN A 19 6.29 18.78 -23.80
CA ASN A 19 5.00 18.21 -23.41
C ASN A 19 4.47 17.45 -24.63
N ASN A 20 4.90 16.20 -24.77
CA ASN A 20 4.29 15.26 -25.67
C ASN A 20 3.06 14.73 -24.92
N PRO A 21 1.82 15.07 -25.32
CA PRO A 21 0.62 14.74 -24.55
C PRO A 21 0.38 13.23 -24.37
N ASN A 22 1.17 12.40 -25.05
CA ASN A 22 1.13 10.94 -24.98
C ASN A 22 2.20 10.32 -24.06
N GLN A 23 3.07 11.12 -23.43
CA GLN A 23 4.07 10.58 -22.52
C GLN A 23 3.44 10.23 -21.16
N LEU A 24 3.57 8.97 -20.74
CA LEU A 24 3.07 8.51 -19.45
C LEU A 24 3.84 9.22 -18.32
N GLN A 25 3.13 10.11 -17.61
CA GLN A 25 3.64 10.93 -16.52
C GLN A 25 2.60 11.09 -15.42
N PHE A 26 3.06 11.40 -14.21
CA PHE A 26 2.16 11.74 -13.13
C PHE A 26 1.55 13.13 -13.31
N THR A 27 0.35 13.28 -12.78
CA THR A 27 -0.49 14.47 -12.84
C THR A 27 -0.29 15.38 -11.62
N GLY A 28 0.35 14.88 -10.56
CA GLY A 28 0.42 15.54 -9.25
C GLY A 28 -0.82 15.30 -8.39
N ASN A 29 -1.84 14.61 -8.92
CA ASN A 29 -2.96 14.11 -8.14
C ASN A 29 -2.69 12.65 -7.75
N TRP A 30 -2.29 12.44 -6.50
CA TRP A 30 -1.88 11.12 -5.98
C TRP A 30 -2.88 10.00 -6.27
N PHE A 31 -4.18 10.29 -6.33
CA PHE A 31 -5.20 9.28 -6.59
C PHE A 31 -5.20 8.82 -8.06
N ILE A 32 -5.10 9.77 -9.01
CA ILE A 32 -4.95 9.46 -10.43
C ILE A 32 -3.60 8.77 -10.66
N ASP A 33 -2.56 9.27 -10.02
CA ASP A 33 -1.18 8.78 -10.14
C ASP A 33 -1.03 7.35 -9.58
N ALA A 34 -1.75 7.02 -8.51
CA ALA A 34 -1.89 5.63 -8.05
C ALA A 34 -2.56 4.76 -9.13
N GLY A 35 -3.57 5.27 -9.83
CA GLY A 35 -4.15 4.59 -10.99
C GLY A 35 -3.14 4.36 -12.12
N ILE A 36 -2.31 5.36 -12.42
CA ILE A 36 -1.25 5.29 -13.43
C ILE A 36 -0.22 4.23 -13.04
N LEU A 37 0.29 4.25 -11.80
CA LEU A 37 1.22 3.22 -11.34
C LEU A 37 0.55 1.85 -11.32
N GLY A 38 -0.72 1.75 -10.95
CA GLY A 38 -1.47 0.50 -10.99
C GLY A 38 -1.57 -0.07 -12.41
N PHE A 39 -1.73 0.80 -13.42
CA PHE A 39 -1.67 0.42 -14.83
C PHE A 39 -0.27 -0.07 -15.21
N VAL A 40 0.80 0.65 -14.82
CA VAL A 40 2.19 0.21 -15.04
C VAL A 40 2.43 -1.17 -14.44
N ASN A 41 2.05 -1.37 -13.18
CA ASN A 41 2.20 -2.63 -12.47
C ASN A 41 1.46 -3.78 -13.15
N LEU A 42 0.24 -3.53 -13.65
CA LEU A 42 -0.53 -4.53 -14.39
C LEU A 42 0.19 -4.95 -15.68
N MET A 43 0.70 -3.98 -16.44
CA MET A 43 1.39 -4.24 -17.69
C MET A 43 2.72 -4.97 -17.46
N GLU A 44 3.43 -4.65 -16.37
CA GLU A 44 4.64 -5.37 -15.95
C GLU A 44 4.32 -6.80 -15.51
N GLU A 45 3.29 -7.00 -14.70
CA GLU A 45 2.90 -8.33 -14.19
C GLU A 45 2.43 -9.26 -15.30
N VAL A 46 1.65 -8.74 -16.26
CA VAL A 46 1.14 -9.55 -17.35
C VAL A 46 2.18 -9.68 -18.47
N TYR A 47 2.87 -8.63 -18.90
CA TYR A 47 3.73 -8.70 -20.10
C TYR A 47 5.23 -8.61 -19.83
N GLY A 48 5.64 -8.35 -18.59
CA GLY A 48 7.04 -8.07 -18.26
C GLY A 48 7.52 -6.74 -18.85
N TRP A 49 6.62 -5.79 -19.09
CA TRP A 49 6.96 -4.46 -19.57
C TRP A 49 7.23 -3.56 -18.37
N ASP A 50 8.51 -3.23 -18.15
CA ASP A 50 8.88 -2.18 -17.20
C ASP A 50 8.42 -0.80 -17.71
N LEU A 51 8.59 0.23 -16.87
CA LEU A 51 8.12 1.58 -17.17
C LEU A 51 8.67 2.12 -18.50
N GLU A 52 9.94 1.89 -18.79
CA GLU A 52 10.58 2.37 -20.02
C GLU A 52 10.02 1.67 -21.25
N LYS A 53 9.93 0.35 -21.23
CA LYS A 53 9.33 -0.42 -22.33
C LYS A 53 7.85 -0.08 -22.54
N LEU A 54 7.11 0.18 -21.46
CA LEU A 54 5.72 0.60 -21.56
C LEU A 54 5.58 1.99 -22.20
N ARG A 55 6.45 2.95 -21.83
CA ARG A 55 6.51 4.27 -22.46
C ARG A 55 6.82 4.16 -23.96
N GLU A 56 7.78 3.31 -24.33
CA GLU A 56 8.13 3.01 -25.73
C GLU A 56 6.89 2.51 -26.49
N ARG A 57 6.22 1.46 -25.98
CA ARG A 57 5.00 0.91 -26.61
C ARG A 57 3.85 1.91 -26.72
N ILE A 58 3.63 2.75 -25.71
CA ILE A 58 2.59 3.80 -25.77
C ILE A 58 2.94 4.86 -26.81
N SER A 59 4.23 5.18 -26.97
CA SER A 59 4.68 6.15 -27.97
C SER A 59 4.54 5.64 -29.40
N GLU A 60 4.75 4.33 -29.62
CA GLU A 60 4.66 3.69 -30.94
C GLU A 60 3.21 3.34 -31.33
N GLU A 61 2.45 2.74 -30.41
CA GLU A 61 1.16 2.13 -30.70
C GLU A 61 0.11 2.32 -29.58
N PRO A 62 -0.24 3.57 -29.23
CA PRO A 62 -1.08 3.87 -28.07
C PRO A 62 -2.45 3.17 -28.14
N GLU A 63 -3.11 3.15 -29.32
CA GLU A 63 -4.40 2.49 -29.47
C GLU A 63 -4.31 0.97 -29.20
N VAL A 64 -3.24 0.32 -29.65
CA VAL A 64 -3.06 -1.12 -29.43
C VAL A 64 -2.78 -1.40 -27.96
N VAL A 65 -2.03 -0.53 -27.28
CA VAL A 65 -1.82 -0.63 -25.82
C VAL A 65 -3.14 -0.52 -25.07
N TYR A 66 -3.97 0.50 -25.34
CA TYR A 66 -5.17 0.78 -24.56
C TYR A 66 -6.40 -0.04 -24.94
N TYR A 67 -6.53 -0.49 -26.19
CA TYR A 67 -7.67 -1.28 -26.68
C TYR A 67 -7.33 -2.76 -26.90
N GLY A 68 -6.04 -3.09 -26.97
CA GLY A 68 -5.56 -4.44 -27.17
C GLY A 68 -4.99 -5.06 -25.89
N TYR A 69 -3.81 -4.61 -25.51
CA TYR A 69 -3.06 -5.19 -24.39
C TYR A 69 -3.74 -4.92 -23.04
N PHE A 70 -4.14 -3.68 -22.76
CA PHE A 70 -4.73 -3.33 -21.47
C PHE A 70 -6.01 -4.14 -21.16
N PRO A 71 -7.02 -4.22 -22.05
CA PRO A 71 -8.23 -4.99 -21.78
C PRO A 71 -7.90 -6.46 -21.52
N PHE A 72 -7.06 -7.08 -22.35
CA PHE A 72 -6.65 -8.46 -22.09
C PHE A 72 -5.97 -8.63 -20.74
N ALA A 73 -4.98 -7.79 -20.41
CA ALA A 73 -4.26 -7.86 -19.14
C ALA A 73 -5.16 -7.67 -17.93
N TYR A 74 -6.08 -6.71 -17.99
CA TYR A 74 -7.01 -6.42 -16.90
C TYR A 74 -7.90 -7.63 -16.59
N PHE A 75 -8.50 -8.23 -17.62
CA PHE A 75 -9.36 -9.40 -17.47
C PHE A 75 -8.56 -10.68 -17.18
N TYR A 76 -7.33 -10.81 -17.69
CA TYR A 76 -6.41 -11.89 -17.32
C TYR A 76 -6.13 -11.89 -15.82
N ASN A 77 -5.81 -10.72 -15.25
CA ASN A 77 -5.59 -10.57 -13.82
C ASN A 77 -6.84 -10.88 -12.99
N LEU A 78 -8.02 -10.42 -13.43
CA LEU A 78 -9.31 -10.74 -12.78
C LEU A 78 -9.66 -12.23 -12.80
N SER A 79 -9.19 -12.98 -13.80
CA SER A 79 -9.49 -14.42 -13.92
C SER A 79 -8.82 -15.26 -12.81
N LYS A 80 -7.73 -14.77 -12.20
CA LYS A 80 -6.91 -15.43 -11.16
C LYS A 80 -6.35 -16.82 -11.53
N LYS A 81 -6.57 -17.30 -12.76
CA LYS A 81 -6.04 -18.57 -13.26
C LYS A 81 -4.89 -18.29 -14.22
N ASP A 82 -3.78 -19.01 -14.06
CA ASP A 82 -2.62 -18.85 -14.93
C ASP A 82 -2.82 -19.59 -16.26
N LYS A 83 -3.43 -18.90 -17.23
CA LYS A 83 -3.71 -19.41 -18.59
C LYS A 83 -2.62 -19.00 -19.58
N LYS A 84 -1.39 -19.49 -19.36
CA LYS A 84 -0.19 -19.10 -20.13
C LYS A 84 -0.33 -19.30 -21.64
N GLU A 85 -0.94 -20.39 -22.07
CA GLU A 85 -1.16 -20.69 -23.50
C GLU A 85 -2.06 -19.63 -24.13
N LEU A 86 -3.24 -19.40 -23.55
CA LEU A 86 -4.20 -18.40 -24.03
C LEU A 86 -3.61 -16.98 -24.02
N LYS A 87 -2.78 -16.66 -23.03
CA LYS A 87 -2.02 -15.40 -22.98
C LYS A 87 -1.04 -15.27 -24.15
N THR A 88 -0.30 -16.33 -24.45
CA THR A 88 0.67 -16.34 -25.56
C THR A 88 -0.04 -16.20 -26.90
N GLU A 89 -1.17 -16.89 -27.08
CA GLU A 89 -2.03 -16.76 -28.27
C GLU A 89 -2.60 -15.35 -28.41
N ALA A 90 -3.11 -14.76 -27.33
CA ALA A 90 -3.64 -13.41 -27.32
C ALA A 90 -2.57 -12.38 -27.70
N ILE A 91 -1.35 -12.49 -27.13
CA ILE A 91 -0.23 -11.61 -27.48
C ILE A 91 0.12 -11.75 -28.97
N SER A 92 0.25 -12.98 -29.47
CA SER A 92 0.54 -13.24 -30.89
C SER A 92 -0.55 -12.68 -31.80
N PHE A 93 -1.81 -12.79 -31.41
CA PHE A 93 -2.93 -12.20 -32.13
C PHE A 93 -2.86 -10.68 -32.14
N ILE A 94 -2.60 -10.05 -30.99
CA ILE A 94 -2.50 -8.58 -30.88
C ILE A 94 -1.36 -8.07 -31.78
N GLU A 95 -0.18 -8.68 -31.69
CA GLU A 95 0.99 -8.29 -32.49
C GLU A 95 0.75 -8.42 -34.01
N LYS A 96 0.02 -9.45 -34.45
CA LYS A 96 -0.32 -9.64 -35.87
C LYS A 96 -1.41 -8.69 -36.38
N ASN A 97 -2.25 -8.17 -35.49
CA ASN A 97 -3.45 -7.40 -35.84
C ASN A 97 -3.40 -5.94 -35.35
N LYS A 98 -2.20 -5.39 -35.11
CA LYS A 98 -1.99 -4.00 -34.67
C LYS A 98 -2.71 -2.97 -35.55
N GLY A 99 -2.79 -3.22 -36.85
CA GLY A 99 -3.46 -2.34 -37.82
C GLY A 99 -4.97 -2.17 -37.61
N LEU A 100 -5.60 -2.95 -36.72
CA LEU A 100 -7.01 -2.77 -36.36
C LEU A 100 -7.27 -1.55 -35.46
N GLY A 101 -6.22 -1.01 -34.80
CA GLY A 101 -6.35 0.10 -33.85
C GLY A 101 -7.38 -0.21 -32.77
N LYS A 102 -8.26 0.75 -32.46
CA LYS A 102 -9.36 0.56 -31.49
C LYS A 102 -10.27 -0.65 -31.74
N LYS A 103 -10.44 -1.08 -32.99
CA LYS A 103 -11.34 -2.20 -33.35
C LYS A 103 -10.84 -3.55 -32.84
N ILE A 104 -9.58 -3.63 -32.42
CA ILE A 104 -9.00 -4.85 -31.87
C ILE A 104 -9.70 -5.32 -30.58
N LEU A 105 -10.31 -4.39 -29.84
CA LEU A 105 -11.03 -4.68 -28.59
C LEU A 105 -12.11 -5.75 -28.79
N GLU A 106 -12.93 -5.61 -29.83
CA GLU A 106 -14.03 -6.55 -30.09
C GLU A 106 -13.49 -7.95 -30.39
N GLU A 107 -12.42 -8.05 -31.18
CA GLU A 107 -11.79 -9.32 -31.50
C GLU A 107 -11.22 -10.00 -30.25
N ILE A 108 -10.54 -9.23 -29.39
CA ILE A 108 -9.96 -9.76 -28.16
C ILE A 108 -11.03 -10.17 -27.16
N TRP A 109 -12.10 -9.39 -27.06
CA TRP A 109 -13.22 -9.67 -26.17
C TRP A 109 -13.79 -11.07 -26.43
N TRP A 110 -14.19 -11.32 -27.67
CA TRP A 110 -14.89 -12.55 -28.04
C TRP A 110 -13.98 -13.77 -28.19
N LYS A 111 -12.71 -13.59 -28.58
CA LYS A 111 -11.78 -14.70 -28.80
C LYS A 111 -11.01 -15.12 -27.55
N PHE A 112 -10.65 -14.16 -26.69
CA PHE A 112 -9.73 -14.40 -25.58
C PHE A 112 -10.35 -14.06 -24.23
N ILE A 113 -10.96 -12.87 -24.06
CA ILE A 113 -11.48 -12.45 -22.74
C ILE A 113 -12.62 -13.37 -22.28
N THR A 114 -13.56 -13.72 -23.15
CA THR A 114 -14.61 -14.70 -22.84
C THR A 114 -14.03 -16.06 -22.45
N GLU A 115 -13.00 -16.53 -23.17
CA GLU A 115 -12.35 -17.83 -22.89
C GLU A 115 -11.58 -17.86 -21.56
N LEU A 116 -11.10 -16.71 -21.07
CA LEU A 116 -10.50 -16.63 -19.73
C LEU A 116 -11.48 -17.11 -18.65
N PHE A 117 -12.78 -16.83 -18.82
CA PHE A 117 -13.80 -17.10 -17.80
C PHE A 117 -14.72 -18.28 -18.10
N ARG A 118 -14.51 -19.03 -19.20
CA ARG A 118 -15.33 -20.21 -19.55
C ARG A 118 -15.54 -21.15 -18.36
N GLU A 119 -14.45 -21.65 -17.78
CA GLU A 119 -14.48 -22.57 -16.64
C GLU A 119 -15.18 -21.96 -15.43
N THR A 120 -14.82 -20.73 -15.06
CA THR A 120 -15.43 -20.04 -13.91
C THR A 120 -16.91 -19.79 -14.10
N TRP A 121 -17.35 -19.52 -15.33
CA TRP A 121 -18.75 -19.37 -15.66
C TRP A 121 -19.49 -20.70 -15.53
N VAL A 122 -18.95 -21.78 -16.11
CA VAL A 122 -19.52 -23.13 -15.99
C VAL A 122 -19.63 -23.54 -14.53
N GLU A 123 -18.55 -23.38 -13.75
CA GLU A 123 -18.50 -23.76 -12.33
C GLU A 123 -19.56 -23.00 -11.50
N LYS A 124 -19.65 -21.67 -11.65
CA LYS A 124 -20.69 -20.87 -10.97
C LYS A 124 -22.12 -21.24 -11.36
N LYS A 125 -22.34 -21.78 -12.57
CA LYS A 125 -23.65 -22.30 -12.97
C LYS A 125 -23.91 -23.69 -12.40
N LEU A 126 -22.89 -24.52 -12.25
CA LEU A 126 -23.00 -25.85 -11.65
C LEU A 126 -23.24 -25.80 -10.14
N GLU A 127 -22.75 -24.75 -9.46
CA GLU A 127 -22.98 -24.45 -8.04
C GLU A 127 -24.48 -24.26 -7.69
N ILE A 128 -25.35 -23.98 -8.66
CA ILE A 128 -26.79 -23.82 -8.43
C ILE A 128 -27.44 -25.19 -8.29
N MET A 129 -27.65 -25.59 -7.04
CA MET A 129 -28.13 -26.92 -6.69
C MET A 129 -29.65 -27.04 -6.70
N HIS A 130 -30.36 -25.91 -6.57
CA HIS A 130 -31.82 -25.89 -6.50
C HIS A 130 -32.46 -25.06 -7.61
N GLU A 131 -33.53 -25.56 -8.21
CA GLU A 131 -34.31 -24.83 -9.22
C GLU A 131 -34.87 -23.51 -8.66
N SER A 132 -35.22 -23.50 -7.37
CA SER A 132 -35.74 -22.31 -6.68
C SER A 132 -34.79 -21.10 -6.72
N GLU A 133 -33.47 -21.33 -6.80
CA GLU A 133 -32.47 -20.28 -6.89
C GLU A 133 -32.50 -19.55 -8.24
N CYS A 134 -33.05 -20.18 -9.28
CA CYS A 134 -33.23 -19.59 -10.60
C CYS A 134 -34.30 -18.49 -10.63
N TYR A 135 -35.19 -18.44 -9.63
CA TYR A 135 -36.33 -17.52 -9.59
C TYR A 135 -36.15 -16.40 -8.57
N LYS A 136 -36.74 -15.23 -8.83
CA LYS A 136 -36.78 -14.14 -7.83
C LYS A 136 -37.64 -14.56 -6.63
N GLY A 137 -37.11 -14.40 -5.42
CA GLY A 137 -37.82 -14.67 -4.17
C GLY A 137 -37.83 -16.13 -3.71
N GLY A 138 -37.12 -17.04 -4.39
CA GLY A 138 -36.90 -18.42 -3.92
C GLY A 138 -38.14 -19.32 -3.85
N LYS A 139 -39.28 -18.90 -4.42
CA LYS A 139 -40.53 -19.66 -4.40
C LYS A 139 -40.87 -20.16 -5.80
N VAL A 140 -40.82 -21.49 -5.98
CA VAL A 140 -41.27 -22.20 -7.20
C VAL A 140 -42.80 -22.42 -7.19
N LYS A 141 -43.43 -22.40 -6.00
CA LYS A 141 -44.75 -23.03 -5.81
C LYS A 141 -45.99 -22.17 -6.12
N ASP A 142 -45.94 -20.84 -6.03
CA ASP A 142 -47.13 -20.02 -6.24
C ASP A 142 -46.84 -18.91 -7.27
N ALA A 143 -47.38 -19.08 -8.48
CA ALA A 143 -47.28 -18.19 -9.65
C ALA A 143 -45.86 -17.95 -10.18
N ARG A 144 -45.46 -18.67 -11.25
CA ARG A 144 -44.25 -18.49 -12.10
C ARG A 144 -43.48 -17.21 -11.75
N GLY A 145 -42.64 -17.28 -10.72
CA GLY A 145 -41.81 -16.15 -10.33
C GLY A 145 -40.99 -15.70 -11.53
N LYS A 146 -40.71 -14.40 -11.65
CA LYS A 146 -39.88 -13.93 -12.77
C LYS A 146 -38.50 -14.59 -12.66
N VAL A 147 -38.11 -15.39 -13.66
CA VAL A 147 -36.79 -16.00 -13.76
C VAL A 147 -35.74 -14.90 -13.63
N LYS A 148 -34.70 -15.12 -12.83
CA LYS A 148 -33.56 -14.20 -12.76
C LYS A 148 -32.87 -14.22 -14.13
N SER A 149 -32.60 -13.05 -14.68
CA SER A 149 -32.02 -12.91 -16.03
C SER A 149 -30.70 -13.68 -16.22
N GLN A 150 -29.92 -13.84 -15.15
CA GLN A 150 -28.69 -14.63 -15.14
C GLN A 150 -28.91 -16.15 -15.29
N TYR A 151 -30.13 -16.66 -15.15
CA TYR A 151 -30.48 -18.07 -15.33
C TYR A 151 -31.59 -18.26 -16.38
N ALA A 152 -31.82 -17.25 -17.24
CA ALA A 152 -32.90 -17.24 -18.23
C ALA A 152 -32.61 -18.15 -19.44
N ASP A 153 -32.42 -19.44 -19.18
CA ASP A 153 -32.29 -20.48 -20.18
C ASP A 153 -33.04 -21.76 -19.74
N ASP A 154 -34.07 -22.14 -20.51
CA ASP A 154 -34.97 -23.23 -20.13
C ASP A 154 -34.27 -24.59 -20.10
N GLY A 155 -33.31 -24.83 -21.00
CA GLY A 155 -32.57 -26.10 -21.02
C GLY A 155 -31.68 -26.24 -19.77
N TYR A 156 -31.04 -25.15 -19.37
CA TYR A 156 -30.29 -25.09 -18.11
C TYR A 156 -31.19 -25.35 -16.90
N ILE A 157 -32.32 -24.65 -16.79
CA ILE A 157 -33.26 -24.79 -15.65
C ILE A 157 -33.78 -26.24 -15.56
N ASN A 158 -34.17 -26.83 -16.69
CA ASN A 158 -34.67 -28.21 -16.72
C ASN A 158 -33.60 -29.20 -16.23
N LEU A 159 -32.35 -29.06 -16.65
CA LEU A 159 -31.26 -29.94 -16.20
C LEU A 159 -30.92 -29.75 -14.71
N VAL A 160 -31.04 -28.53 -14.17
CA VAL A 160 -30.91 -28.29 -12.73
C VAL A 160 -32.03 -28.98 -11.96
N ARG A 161 -33.29 -28.86 -12.42
CA ARG A 161 -34.45 -29.54 -11.81
C ARG A 161 -34.29 -31.06 -11.83
N ASP A 162 -33.92 -31.63 -12.98
CA ASP A 162 -33.74 -33.08 -13.12
C ASP A 162 -32.65 -33.60 -12.16
N ARG A 163 -31.55 -32.84 -12.00
CA ARG A 163 -30.49 -33.15 -11.04
C ARG A 163 -30.98 -33.08 -9.59
N GLU A 164 -31.70 -32.01 -9.23
CA GLU A 164 -32.28 -31.83 -7.89
C GLU A 164 -33.26 -32.94 -7.54
N GLU A 165 -34.10 -33.37 -8.49
CA GLU A 165 -35.06 -34.46 -8.29
C GLU A 165 -34.38 -35.80 -8.00
N LEU A 166 -33.32 -36.14 -8.75
CA LEU A 166 -32.51 -37.35 -8.51
C LEU A 166 -31.87 -37.32 -7.11
N ILE A 167 -31.28 -36.19 -6.72
CA ILE A 167 -30.70 -36.01 -5.38
C ILE A 167 -31.78 -36.10 -4.29
N GLY A 168 -32.94 -35.48 -4.50
CA GLY A 168 -34.05 -35.55 -3.57
C GLY A 168 -34.58 -36.98 -3.39
N ASN A 169 -34.61 -37.77 -4.47
CA ASN A 169 -35.10 -39.14 -4.44
C ASN A 169 -34.14 -40.09 -3.71
N ILE A 170 -32.83 -39.99 -3.98
CA ILE A 170 -31.84 -40.84 -3.30
C ILE A 170 -31.80 -40.55 -1.78
N LEU A 171 -31.94 -39.27 -1.38
CA LEU A 171 -31.87 -38.86 0.02
C LEU A 171 -33.15 -39.16 0.83
N LYS A 172 -34.28 -39.48 0.18
CA LYS A 172 -35.51 -39.94 0.86
C LYS A 172 -35.38 -41.36 1.38
N ASN A 173 -34.48 -42.18 0.82
CA ASN A 173 -34.20 -43.52 1.32
C ASN A 173 -33.21 -43.44 2.49
N ASN A 174 -33.67 -43.75 3.71
CA ASN A 174 -32.86 -43.64 4.92
C ASN A 174 -31.58 -44.48 4.89
N ASN A 175 -31.60 -45.67 4.27
CA ASN A 175 -30.42 -46.53 4.17
C ASN A 175 -29.34 -45.91 3.26
N PHE A 176 -29.77 -45.40 2.10
CA PHE A 176 -28.89 -44.72 1.15
C PHE A 176 -28.32 -43.42 1.72
N LYS A 177 -29.16 -42.66 2.43
CA LYS A 177 -28.77 -41.42 3.11
C LYS A 177 -27.65 -41.64 4.12
N GLU A 178 -27.71 -42.68 4.96
CA GLU A 178 -26.67 -42.94 5.96
C GLU A 178 -25.34 -43.38 5.32
N LYS A 179 -25.38 -44.22 4.28
CA LYS A 179 -24.17 -44.59 3.52
C LYS A 179 -23.52 -43.38 2.84
N ILE A 180 -24.32 -42.48 2.27
CA ILE A 180 -23.83 -41.21 1.70
C ILE A 180 -23.23 -40.31 2.79
N LYS A 181 -23.80 -40.27 4.00
CA LYS A 181 -23.25 -39.48 5.13
C LYS A 181 -21.87 -39.99 5.54
N GLU A 182 -21.71 -41.30 5.58
CA GLU A 182 -20.44 -41.95 5.94
C GLU A 182 -19.33 -41.55 4.98
N VAL A 183 -19.59 -41.66 3.67
CA VAL A 183 -18.62 -41.31 2.62
C VAL A 183 -18.31 -39.82 2.59
N LEU A 184 -19.31 -38.95 2.76
CA LEU A 184 -19.11 -37.50 2.76
C LEU A 184 -18.55 -36.95 4.09
N GLY A 185 -18.50 -37.76 5.15
CA GLY A 185 -18.06 -37.33 6.48
C GLY A 185 -18.92 -36.22 7.12
N LYS A 186 -20.13 -35.97 6.58
CA LYS A 186 -21.01 -34.87 7.01
C LYS A 186 -21.91 -35.31 8.17
N ARG A 187 -21.74 -34.68 9.34
CA ARG A 187 -22.60 -34.88 10.53
C ARG A 187 -23.94 -34.12 10.48
N LYS A 188 -24.13 -33.21 9.51
CA LYS A 188 -25.33 -32.37 9.36
C LYS A 188 -26.47 -33.12 8.68
N GLU A 189 -27.71 -32.68 8.90
CA GLU A 189 -28.87 -33.18 8.17
C GLU A 189 -28.80 -32.83 6.68
N PHE A 190 -28.91 -33.85 5.82
CA PHE A 190 -28.92 -33.65 4.36
C PHE A 190 -30.20 -33.06 3.81
N ILE A 191 -31.32 -33.15 4.53
CA ILE A 191 -32.59 -32.54 4.14
C ILE A 191 -32.99 -31.60 5.27
N LYS A 192 -33.19 -30.33 4.95
CA LYS A 192 -33.73 -29.33 5.88
C LYS A 192 -34.87 -28.62 5.18
N GLU A 193 -36.03 -28.53 5.84
CA GLU A 193 -37.22 -27.83 5.29
C GLU A 193 -37.68 -28.34 3.91
N GLY A 194 -37.35 -29.58 3.55
CA GLY A 194 -37.74 -30.21 2.28
C GLY A 194 -36.77 -30.04 1.11
N SER A 195 -35.66 -29.30 1.29
CA SER A 195 -34.57 -29.18 0.31
C SER A 195 -33.30 -29.89 0.80
N HIS A 196 -32.46 -30.34 -0.15
CA HIS A 196 -31.19 -30.95 0.19
C HIS A 196 -30.10 -29.92 0.50
N ASN A 197 -29.07 -30.29 1.27
CA ASN A 197 -27.92 -29.44 1.61
C ASN A 197 -26.62 -29.88 0.92
N LEU A 198 -26.71 -30.70 -0.14
CA LEU A 198 -25.54 -31.10 -0.93
C LEU A 198 -25.03 -29.94 -1.79
N GLU A 199 -23.71 -29.83 -1.87
CA GLU A 199 -22.95 -28.87 -2.66
C GLU A 199 -22.28 -29.57 -3.87
N ILE A 200 -21.72 -28.79 -4.79
CA ILE A 200 -21.03 -29.33 -5.98
C ILE A 200 -19.88 -30.30 -5.62
N ASP A 201 -19.12 -29.97 -4.58
CA ASP A 201 -18.00 -30.79 -4.13
C ASP A 201 -18.45 -32.12 -3.52
N ASP A 202 -19.68 -32.20 -3.00
CA ASP A 202 -20.26 -33.48 -2.57
C ASP A 202 -20.51 -34.40 -3.78
N ILE A 203 -21.00 -33.85 -4.90
CA ILE A 203 -21.21 -34.64 -6.12
C ILE A 203 -19.86 -35.18 -6.64
N ARG A 204 -18.83 -34.33 -6.65
CA ARG A 204 -17.46 -34.73 -7.05
C ARG A 204 -16.91 -35.82 -6.13
N CYS A 205 -17.08 -35.67 -4.81
CA CYS A 205 -16.68 -36.68 -3.84
C CYS A 205 -17.43 -38.01 -4.02
N LEU A 206 -18.74 -37.96 -4.32
CA LEU A 206 -19.53 -39.17 -4.62
C LEU A 206 -19.04 -39.87 -5.88
N GLU A 207 -18.66 -39.12 -6.93
CA GLU A 207 -18.07 -39.68 -8.15
C GLU A 207 -16.74 -40.38 -7.86
N GLU A 208 -15.84 -39.75 -7.12
CA GLU A 208 -14.53 -40.32 -6.77
C GLU A 208 -14.65 -41.59 -5.92
N ASN A 209 -15.69 -41.68 -5.08
CA ASN A 209 -15.94 -42.79 -4.16
C ASN A 209 -16.97 -43.80 -4.67
N LEU A 210 -17.34 -43.76 -5.96
CA LEU A 210 -18.30 -44.70 -6.56
C LEU A 210 -17.95 -46.18 -6.29
N GLY A 211 -16.67 -46.51 -6.27
CA GLY A 211 -16.17 -47.87 -6.00
C GLY A 211 -16.31 -48.32 -4.54
N ASN A 212 -16.57 -47.42 -3.60
CA ASN A 212 -16.68 -47.72 -2.17
C ASN A 212 -18.10 -48.13 -1.76
N PHE A 213 -19.08 -47.99 -2.65
CA PHE A 213 -20.46 -48.41 -2.40
C PHE A 213 -20.64 -49.89 -2.76
N THR A 214 -20.95 -50.71 -1.76
CA THR A 214 -21.22 -52.16 -1.90
C THR A 214 -22.64 -52.49 -2.35
N ASP A 215 -23.50 -51.47 -2.44
CA ASP A 215 -24.93 -51.59 -2.75
C ASP A 215 -25.16 -51.16 -4.21
N ASP A 216 -25.49 -52.13 -5.06
CA ASP A 216 -25.59 -51.92 -6.51
C ASP A 216 -26.70 -50.94 -6.88
N ASP A 217 -27.80 -50.87 -6.12
CA ASP A 217 -28.91 -49.95 -6.38
C ASP A 217 -28.51 -48.52 -5.99
N LEU A 218 -27.86 -48.34 -4.82
CA LEU A 218 -27.29 -47.05 -4.42
C LEU A 218 -26.27 -46.55 -5.45
N ARG A 219 -25.38 -47.44 -5.90
CA ARG A 219 -24.35 -47.11 -6.88
C ARG A 219 -24.96 -46.63 -8.19
N LYS A 220 -25.98 -47.32 -8.73
CA LYS A 220 -26.69 -46.90 -9.95
C LYS A 220 -27.37 -45.54 -9.81
N GLU A 221 -27.96 -45.25 -8.65
CA GLU A 221 -28.59 -43.94 -8.40
C GLU A 221 -27.55 -42.81 -8.32
N ILE A 222 -26.38 -43.06 -7.70
CA ILE A 222 -25.27 -42.11 -7.71
C ILE A 222 -24.73 -41.92 -9.13
N GLU A 223 -24.57 -42.99 -9.91
CA GLU A 223 -24.16 -42.93 -11.33
C GLU A 223 -25.15 -42.11 -12.16
N ASN A 224 -26.46 -42.21 -11.88
CA ASN A 224 -27.49 -41.38 -12.53
C ASN A 224 -27.32 -39.89 -12.20
N ILE A 225 -27.06 -39.54 -10.93
CA ILE A 225 -26.80 -38.16 -10.49
C ILE A 225 -25.56 -37.61 -11.16
N VAL A 226 -24.45 -38.36 -11.14
CA VAL A 226 -23.17 -37.97 -11.77
C VAL A 226 -23.34 -37.81 -13.28
N ARG A 227 -24.05 -38.72 -13.94
CA ARG A 227 -24.37 -38.60 -15.37
C ARG A 227 -25.16 -37.34 -15.66
N LYS A 228 -26.21 -37.04 -14.89
CA LYS A 228 -27.01 -35.83 -15.07
C LYS A 228 -26.20 -34.56 -14.79
N HIS A 229 -25.29 -34.59 -13.82
CA HIS A 229 -24.34 -33.52 -13.54
C HIS A 229 -23.42 -33.27 -14.76
N LYS A 230 -22.86 -34.31 -15.36
CA LYS A 230 -22.03 -34.21 -16.58
C LYS A 230 -22.82 -33.75 -17.80
N GLU A 231 -24.09 -34.17 -17.94
CA GLU A 231 -24.97 -33.66 -18.99
C GLU A 231 -25.17 -32.14 -18.86
N LEU A 232 -25.40 -31.64 -17.64
CA LEU A 232 -25.50 -30.21 -17.36
C LEU A 232 -24.19 -29.47 -17.68
N GLU A 233 -23.04 -30.01 -17.27
CA GLU A 233 -21.73 -29.44 -17.58
C GLU A 233 -21.46 -29.38 -19.10
N ASN A 234 -21.74 -30.47 -19.82
CA ASN A 234 -21.59 -30.53 -21.28
C ASN A 234 -22.54 -29.55 -21.98
N TYR A 235 -23.76 -29.40 -21.47
CA TYR A 235 -24.73 -28.45 -21.98
C TYR A 235 -24.23 -27.00 -21.86
N LEU A 236 -23.72 -26.64 -20.68
CA LEU A 236 -23.13 -25.33 -20.41
C LEU A 236 -21.92 -25.05 -21.32
N ASN A 237 -21.03 -26.03 -21.49
CA ASN A 237 -19.87 -25.91 -22.38
C ASN A 237 -20.29 -25.67 -23.84
N ARG A 238 -21.26 -26.45 -24.35
CA ARG A 238 -21.78 -26.29 -25.71
C ARG A 238 -22.42 -24.92 -25.92
N ILE A 239 -23.13 -24.40 -24.91
CA ILE A 239 -23.71 -23.06 -24.97
C ILE A 239 -22.61 -21.99 -25.01
N TRP A 240 -21.52 -22.18 -24.27
CA TRP A 240 -20.41 -21.22 -24.26
C TRP A 240 -19.70 -21.14 -25.61
N ASP A 241 -19.64 -22.23 -26.38
CA ASP A 241 -19.06 -22.20 -27.74
C ASP A 241 -19.83 -21.24 -28.69
N VAL A 242 -21.11 -20.99 -28.42
CA VAL A 242 -21.93 -19.98 -29.12
C VAL A 242 -21.45 -18.55 -28.80
N VAL A 243 -20.97 -18.31 -27.57
CA VAL A 243 -20.40 -17.02 -27.15
C VAL A 243 -19.14 -16.70 -27.94
N LYS A 244 -18.24 -17.68 -28.08
CA LYS A 244 -16.98 -17.55 -28.83
C LYS A 244 -17.23 -17.21 -30.31
N SER A 245 -18.31 -17.74 -30.89
CA SER A 245 -18.70 -17.47 -32.27
C SER A 245 -19.50 -16.17 -32.47
N LYS A 246 -19.65 -15.35 -31.42
CA LYS A 246 -20.43 -14.08 -31.42
C LYS A 246 -21.92 -14.27 -31.73
N ASN A 247 -22.44 -15.49 -31.69
CA ASN A 247 -23.82 -15.81 -32.07
C ASN A 247 -24.79 -15.78 -30.88
N VAL A 248 -24.65 -14.76 -30.02
CA VAL A 248 -25.40 -14.67 -28.77
C VAL A 248 -26.70 -13.89 -28.97
N SER A 249 -27.83 -14.43 -28.50
CA SER A 249 -29.10 -13.70 -28.47
C SER A 249 -29.07 -12.56 -27.45
N LYS A 250 -29.46 -11.35 -27.87
CA LYS A 250 -29.50 -10.16 -27.00
C LYS A 250 -30.42 -10.35 -25.79
N ASP A 251 -31.54 -11.05 -25.96
CA ASP A 251 -32.52 -11.28 -24.89
C ASP A 251 -31.96 -12.16 -23.76
N LYS A 252 -30.93 -12.96 -24.05
CA LYS A 252 -30.23 -13.81 -23.10
C LYS A 252 -28.86 -13.26 -22.69
N SER A 253 -28.51 -12.02 -23.05
CA SER A 253 -27.17 -11.42 -22.82
C SER A 253 -26.67 -11.57 -21.36
N VAL A 254 -27.57 -11.45 -20.37
CA VAL A 254 -27.24 -11.58 -18.94
C VAL A 254 -26.91 -13.01 -18.52
N PHE A 255 -27.47 -14.03 -19.18
CA PHE A 255 -27.13 -15.43 -18.93
C PHE A 255 -25.66 -15.71 -19.25
N TYR A 256 -25.17 -15.13 -20.35
CA TYR A 256 -23.81 -15.26 -20.89
C TYR A 256 -22.80 -14.28 -20.27
N ARG A 257 -23.23 -13.44 -19.33
CA ARG A 257 -22.38 -12.45 -18.67
C ARG A 257 -21.09 -13.09 -18.15
N ILE A 258 -19.95 -12.44 -18.38
CA ILE A 258 -18.68 -12.82 -17.79
C ILE A 258 -18.77 -12.68 -16.26
N PRO A 259 -18.43 -13.71 -15.47
CA PRO A 259 -18.65 -13.79 -14.02
C PRO A 259 -17.67 -12.96 -13.18
N ILE A 260 -17.41 -11.72 -13.58
CA ILE A 260 -16.60 -10.74 -12.86
C ILE A 260 -17.40 -10.02 -11.77
N ASP A 261 -16.77 -9.83 -10.63
CA ASP A 261 -17.26 -9.02 -9.51
C ASP A 261 -16.08 -8.26 -8.89
N SER A 262 -16.33 -7.06 -8.40
CA SER A 262 -15.35 -6.25 -7.69
C SER A 262 -15.98 -5.74 -6.41
N SER A 263 -15.35 -6.01 -5.27
CA SER A 263 -15.81 -5.47 -4.00
C SER A 263 -15.73 -3.95 -3.94
N PHE A 264 -14.88 -3.32 -4.76
CA PHE A 264 -14.67 -1.87 -4.81
C PHE A 264 -15.52 -1.20 -5.91
N PHE A 265 -15.55 -1.79 -7.11
CA PHE A 265 -16.22 -1.27 -8.30
C PHE A 265 -17.58 -1.91 -8.57
N LYS A 266 -18.18 -2.63 -7.62
CA LYS A 266 -19.39 -3.47 -7.81
C LYS A 266 -20.53 -2.82 -8.61
N ASN A 267 -20.77 -1.54 -8.38
CA ASN A 267 -21.87 -0.79 -9.00
C ASN A 267 -21.43 0.05 -10.22
N TYR A 268 -20.18 -0.06 -10.64
CA TYR A 268 -19.59 0.72 -11.70
C TYR A 268 -19.50 -0.10 -13.00
N LEU A 269 -20.14 0.39 -14.07
CA LEU A 269 -20.05 -0.14 -15.43
C LEU A 269 -20.25 -1.67 -15.52
N PHE A 270 -19.34 -2.37 -16.18
CA PHE A 270 -19.40 -3.80 -16.49
C PHE A 270 -19.34 -4.72 -15.25
N PHE A 271 -19.04 -4.18 -14.05
CA PHE A 271 -19.15 -4.93 -12.79
C PHE A 271 -20.58 -5.03 -12.27
N ASN A 272 -21.51 -4.19 -12.73
CA ASN A 272 -22.90 -4.26 -12.30
C ASN A 272 -23.59 -5.52 -12.84
N ASN A 273 -24.02 -6.42 -11.95
CA ASN A 273 -24.63 -7.73 -12.27
C ASN A 273 -25.85 -7.68 -13.20
N SER A 274 -26.50 -6.53 -13.38
CA SER A 274 -27.60 -6.38 -14.33
C SER A 274 -27.15 -6.32 -15.80
N LYS A 275 -25.87 -6.02 -16.06
CA LYS A 275 -25.30 -5.89 -17.41
C LYS A 275 -25.07 -7.27 -18.02
N GLY A 276 -25.49 -7.50 -19.25
CA GLY A 276 -25.16 -8.72 -19.98
C GLY A 276 -23.83 -8.62 -20.71
N ILE A 277 -23.45 -9.68 -21.43
CA ILE A 277 -22.15 -9.77 -22.09
C ILE A 277 -21.90 -8.65 -23.12
N PHE A 278 -22.93 -8.24 -23.86
CA PHE A 278 -22.81 -7.14 -24.83
C PHE A 278 -22.68 -5.79 -24.11
N GLU A 279 -23.47 -5.58 -23.06
CA GLU A 279 -23.41 -4.37 -22.27
C GLU A 279 -22.08 -4.26 -21.50
N GLN A 280 -21.47 -5.39 -21.11
CA GLN A 280 -20.13 -5.40 -20.53
C GLN A 280 -19.06 -4.93 -21.52
N LEU A 281 -19.13 -5.38 -22.78
CA LEU A 281 -18.24 -4.92 -23.85
C LEU A 281 -18.45 -3.44 -24.16
N GLU A 282 -19.71 -3.00 -24.25
CA GLU A 282 -20.05 -1.61 -24.53
C GLU A 282 -19.62 -0.69 -23.38
N ASP A 283 -19.88 -1.08 -22.13
CA ASP A 283 -19.43 -0.35 -20.94
C ASP A 283 -17.89 -0.25 -20.90
N LEU A 284 -17.17 -1.31 -21.28
CA LEU A 284 -15.71 -1.30 -21.38
C LEU A 284 -15.23 -0.36 -22.49
N LYS A 285 -15.83 -0.44 -23.68
CA LYS A 285 -15.49 0.42 -24.81
C LYS A 285 -15.64 1.91 -24.47
N ASN A 286 -16.78 2.29 -23.90
CA ASN A 286 -17.04 3.67 -23.48
C ASN A 286 -16.10 4.13 -22.36
N LEU A 287 -15.66 3.22 -21.47
CA LEU A 287 -14.62 3.51 -20.49
C LEU A 287 -13.27 3.82 -21.17
N LEU A 288 -12.87 3.04 -22.17
CA LEU A 288 -11.61 3.23 -22.91
C LEU A 288 -11.63 4.48 -23.79
N ASP A 289 -12.79 4.81 -24.36
CA ASP A 289 -13.01 6.01 -25.16
C ASP A 289 -13.12 7.28 -24.29
N GLY A 290 -13.37 7.14 -22.99
CA GLY A 290 -13.61 8.26 -22.09
C GLY A 290 -14.93 8.99 -22.39
N ASP A 291 -15.95 8.28 -22.88
CA ASP A 291 -17.22 8.87 -23.27
C ASP A 291 -18.04 9.30 -22.04
N THR A 292 -17.88 10.56 -21.65
CA THR A 292 -18.59 11.17 -20.52
C THR A 292 -20.10 11.32 -20.75
N SER A 293 -20.57 11.18 -21.99
CA SER A 293 -22.00 11.28 -22.34
C SER A 293 -22.74 9.94 -22.22
N TYR A 294 -22.01 8.83 -22.24
CA TYR A 294 -22.58 7.47 -22.20
C TYR A 294 -23.26 7.14 -20.86
N SER A 295 -22.67 7.58 -19.74
CA SER A 295 -23.25 7.30 -18.42
C SER A 295 -22.88 8.35 -17.38
N ASP A 296 -23.75 8.52 -16.39
CA ASP A 296 -23.50 9.36 -15.22
C ASP A 296 -22.18 8.97 -14.52
N TYR A 297 -21.82 7.69 -14.52
CA TYR A 297 -20.57 7.21 -13.92
C TYR A 297 -19.32 7.73 -14.62
N LEU A 298 -19.37 7.95 -15.93
CA LEU A 298 -18.25 8.51 -16.71
C LEU A 298 -18.29 10.03 -16.75
N SER A 299 -19.41 10.66 -16.42
CA SER A 299 -19.51 12.13 -16.42
C SER A 299 -18.77 12.80 -15.26
N LYS A 300 -18.51 12.07 -14.17
CA LYS A 300 -17.97 12.60 -12.91
C LYS A 300 -17.07 11.61 -12.18
N ILE A 301 -16.20 12.13 -11.33
CA ILE A 301 -15.34 11.35 -10.43
C ILE A 301 -15.87 11.53 -9.02
N ASP A 302 -16.52 10.49 -8.47
CA ASP A 302 -17.10 10.49 -7.13
C ASP A 302 -16.73 9.20 -6.36
N LYS A 303 -17.40 8.97 -5.22
CA LYS A 303 -17.26 7.75 -4.40
C LYS A 303 -17.47 6.43 -5.16
N THR A 304 -18.04 6.42 -6.36
CA THR A 304 -18.16 5.19 -7.16
C THR A 304 -16.83 4.76 -7.78
N ILE A 305 -15.95 5.71 -8.10
CA ILE A 305 -14.63 5.47 -8.72
C ILE A 305 -13.50 5.65 -7.70
N SER A 306 -13.65 6.59 -6.76
CA SER A 306 -12.67 6.86 -5.70
C SER A 306 -13.31 6.84 -4.33
N LYS A 307 -13.07 5.82 -3.52
CA LYS A 307 -13.63 5.72 -2.16
C LYS A 307 -13.07 6.75 -1.17
N PHE A 308 -12.06 7.52 -1.58
CA PHE A 308 -11.56 8.67 -0.82
C PHE A 308 -12.37 9.94 -1.04
N LEU A 309 -13.18 9.98 -2.11
CA LEU A 309 -14.06 11.11 -2.37
C LEU A 309 -15.39 10.92 -1.62
N PRO A 310 -15.96 12.00 -1.06
CA PRO A 310 -17.32 11.97 -0.54
C PRO A 310 -18.32 11.62 -1.64
N SER A 311 -19.47 11.06 -1.25
CA SER A 311 -20.58 10.89 -2.19
C SER A 311 -21.21 12.26 -2.49
N ASP A 312 -21.49 12.55 -3.76
CA ASP A 312 -22.25 13.74 -4.16
C ASP A 312 -23.60 13.85 -3.45
N LYS A 313 -24.20 12.71 -3.07
CA LYS A 313 -25.47 12.68 -2.34
C LYS A 313 -25.29 13.05 -0.87
N GLU A 314 -24.14 12.76 -0.28
CA GLU A 314 -23.85 13.06 1.13
C GLU A 314 -23.50 14.55 1.32
N PHE A 315 -22.83 15.16 0.33
CA PHE A 315 -22.38 16.55 0.41
C PHE A 315 -22.68 17.35 -0.88
N PRO A 316 -23.95 17.59 -1.22
CA PRO A 316 -24.33 18.24 -2.48
C PRO A 316 -23.88 19.72 -2.58
N ASN A 317 -23.57 20.36 -1.44
CA ASN A 317 -23.27 21.79 -1.32
C ASN A 317 -21.77 22.13 -1.32
N ILE A 318 -20.88 21.14 -1.42
CA ILE A 318 -19.43 21.39 -1.45
C ILE A 318 -19.01 21.48 -2.92
N SER A 319 -18.41 22.61 -3.34
CA SER A 319 -17.97 22.83 -4.73
C SER A 319 -16.99 21.76 -5.25
N TYR A 320 -16.33 21.03 -4.35
CA TYR A 320 -15.37 19.97 -4.65
C TYR A 320 -15.96 18.56 -4.77
N THR A 321 -17.27 18.33 -4.55
CA THR A 321 -17.86 16.99 -4.72
C THR A 321 -18.13 16.64 -6.17
N LYS A 322 -18.63 17.59 -6.98
CA LYS A 322 -18.90 17.37 -8.41
C LYS A 322 -17.67 17.61 -9.29
N PHE A 323 -16.69 16.72 -9.23
CA PHE A 323 -15.56 16.73 -10.16
C PHE A 323 -15.99 16.20 -11.53
N ARG A 324 -16.15 17.08 -12.52
CA ARG A 324 -16.49 16.68 -13.90
C ARG A 324 -15.27 16.05 -14.59
N ALA A 325 -15.45 14.86 -15.15
CA ALA A 325 -14.35 14.11 -15.78
C ALA A 325 -13.87 14.74 -17.09
N GLU A 326 -14.77 15.39 -17.83
CA GLU A 326 -14.50 15.99 -19.15
C GLU A 326 -13.29 16.94 -19.14
N THR A 327 -13.11 17.73 -18.08
CA THR A 327 -11.98 18.65 -17.97
C THR A 327 -10.66 17.89 -17.81
N ILE A 328 -10.64 16.83 -17.00
CA ILE A 328 -9.42 16.05 -16.73
C ILE A 328 -9.04 15.20 -17.93
N LEU A 329 -10.01 14.68 -18.68
CA LEU A 329 -9.77 13.87 -19.88
C LEU A 329 -8.99 14.62 -20.97
N LYS A 330 -9.01 15.95 -20.97
CA LYS A 330 -8.19 16.78 -21.89
C LYS A 330 -6.70 16.63 -21.61
N ASP A 331 -6.34 16.52 -20.33
CA ASP A 331 -4.95 16.39 -19.88
C ASP A 331 -4.55 14.92 -19.68
N VAL A 332 -5.52 14.04 -19.42
CA VAL A 332 -5.34 12.61 -19.16
C VAL A 332 -6.31 11.80 -20.01
N PRO A 333 -6.02 11.55 -21.31
CA PRO A 333 -6.96 10.95 -22.26
C PRO A 333 -7.50 9.57 -21.84
N TYR A 334 -6.68 8.78 -21.13
CA TYR A 334 -7.04 7.43 -20.68
C TYR A 334 -7.34 7.38 -19.17
N LEU A 335 -7.88 8.47 -18.60
CA LEU A 335 -8.15 8.61 -17.18
C LEU A 335 -8.81 7.37 -16.56
N PHE A 336 -9.91 6.88 -17.13
CA PHE A 336 -10.64 5.76 -16.53
C PHE A 336 -9.91 4.42 -16.61
N VAL A 337 -9.00 4.25 -17.58
CA VAL A 337 -8.05 3.13 -17.59
C VAL A 337 -7.15 3.19 -16.37
N TYR A 338 -6.65 4.37 -16.01
CA TYR A 338 -5.83 4.50 -14.80
C TYR A 338 -6.68 4.29 -13.54
N LEU A 339 -7.86 4.92 -13.45
CA LEU A 339 -8.69 4.83 -12.25
C LEU A 339 -9.15 3.41 -11.93
N ILE A 340 -9.49 2.60 -12.94
CA ILE A 340 -9.91 1.21 -12.72
C ILE A 340 -8.75 0.30 -12.25
N ASN A 341 -7.50 0.74 -12.44
CA ASN A 341 -6.29 0.06 -11.97
C ASN A 341 -5.81 0.53 -10.59
N PHE A 342 -6.53 1.44 -9.92
CA PHE A 342 -6.12 2.02 -8.64
C PHE A 342 -5.61 1.00 -7.61
N LEU A 343 -6.31 -0.13 -7.45
CA LEU A 343 -5.94 -1.16 -6.47
C LEU A 343 -4.61 -1.85 -6.79
N ASN A 344 -4.18 -1.87 -8.06
CA ASN A 344 -2.95 -2.53 -8.51
C ASN A 344 -1.69 -1.75 -8.10
N ALA A 345 -1.80 -0.50 -7.64
CA ALA A 345 -0.66 0.25 -7.10
C ALA A 345 -0.25 -0.19 -5.70
N PHE A 346 -1.15 -0.85 -4.96
CA PHE A 346 -0.90 -1.18 -3.56
C PHE A 346 -0.31 -2.58 -3.41
N VAL A 347 0.66 -2.71 -2.51
CA VAL A 347 1.25 -3.98 -2.10
C VAL A 347 0.68 -4.40 -0.75
N ASN A 348 0.16 -5.63 -0.66
CA ASN A 348 -0.34 -6.17 0.60
C ASN A 348 0.82 -6.60 1.52
N VAL A 349 0.81 -6.11 2.75
CA VAL A 349 1.79 -6.41 3.80
C VAL A 349 1.07 -7.05 4.98
N ARG A 350 1.48 -8.28 5.31
CA ARG A 350 0.88 -9.06 6.41
C ARG A 350 0.97 -8.29 7.73
N GLY A 351 -0.18 -8.14 8.40
CA GLY A 351 -0.28 -7.44 9.69
C GLY A 351 -0.36 -5.91 9.61
N ILE A 352 -0.14 -5.33 8.43
CA ILE A 352 -0.13 -3.86 8.22
C ILE A 352 -1.27 -3.41 7.30
N GLY A 353 -1.57 -4.17 6.25
CA GLY A 353 -2.57 -3.82 5.24
C GLY A 353 -1.92 -3.58 3.88
N ASN A 354 -2.62 -2.86 3.01
CA ASN A 354 -2.18 -2.52 1.65
C ASN A 354 -1.47 -1.17 1.69
N VAL A 355 -0.28 -1.09 1.09
CA VAL A 355 0.62 0.06 1.20
C VAL A 355 1.08 0.52 -0.18
N PHE A 356 1.16 1.83 -0.35
CA PHE A 356 1.61 2.52 -1.55
C PHE A 356 2.49 3.71 -1.15
N PHE A 357 3.68 3.81 -1.74
CA PHE A 357 4.52 5.00 -1.63
C PHE A 357 4.21 5.92 -2.82
N TYR A 358 4.07 7.22 -2.58
CA TYR A 358 3.83 8.22 -3.61
C TYR A 358 4.86 9.35 -3.53
N SER A 359 5.34 9.78 -4.68
CA SER A 359 6.01 11.06 -4.94
C SER A 359 5.44 11.63 -6.25
N ASN A 360 5.66 12.91 -6.52
CA ASN A 360 5.21 13.55 -7.76
C ASN A 360 5.93 13.04 -9.02
N ASP A 361 7.03 12.30 -8.87
CA ASP A 361 7.77 11.70 -9.98
C ASP A 361 7.41 10.22 -10.18
N LEU A 362 7.02 9.86 -11.41
CA LEU A 362 6.59 8.51 -11.76
C LEU A 362 7.75 7.51 -11.67
N ASP A 363 8.93 7.85 -12.19
CA ASP A 363 10.10 6.97 -12.22
C ASP A 363 10.57 6.62 -10.81
N PHE A 364 10.69 7.63 -9.95
CA PHE A 364 11.08 7.49 -8.55
C PHE A 364 10.04 6.67 -7.78
N THR A 365 8.76 7.00 -7.95
CA THR A 365 7.67 6.26 -7.31
C THR A 365 7.64 4.79 -7.75
N TYR A 366 7.82 4.53 -9.04
CA TYR A 366 7.88 3.18 -9.61
C TYR A 366 9.04 2.37 -9.00
N ARG A 367 10.26 2.92 -9.00
CA ARG A 367 11.46 2.26 -8.45
C ARG A 367 11.31 1.93 -6.98
N ILE A 368 10.81 2.87 -6.17
CA ILE A 368 10.63 2.66 -4.73
C ILE A 368 9.59 1.59 -4.45
N ASN A 369 8.42 1.64 -5.10
CA ASN A 369 7.39 0.61 -4.88
C ASN A 369 7.88 -0.78 -5.33
N LYS A 370 8.68 -0.87 -6.40
CA LYS A 370 9.32 -2.12 -6.82
C LYS A 370 10.28 -2.67 -5.76
N LYS A 371 11.14 -1.82 -5.19
CA LYS A 371 12.04 -2.20 -4.09
C LYS A 371 11.28 -2.61 -2.82
N ILE A 372 10.24 -1.87 -2.45
CA ILE A 372 9.36 -2.23 -1.32
C ILE A 372 8.77 -3.63 -1.54
N LYS A 373 8.28 -3.93 -2.75
CA LYS A 373 7.74 -5.25 -3.10
C LYS A 373 8.78 -6.37 -2.98
N VAL A 374 10.04 -6.11 -3.34
CA VAL A 374 11.17 -7.05 -3.15
C VAL A 374 11.49 -7.23 -1.67
N TYR A 375 11.66 -6.14 -0.93
CA TYR A 375 12.02 -6.18 0.49
C TYR A 375 10.95 -6.86 1.36
N ILE A 376 9.67 -6.71 1.02
CA ILE A 376 8.59 -7.42 1.70
C ILE A 376 8.70 -8.94 1.50
N LYS A 377 9.12 -9.40 0.31
CA LYS A 377 9.31 -10.83 0.02
C LYS A 377 10.50 -11.42 0.78
N ASP A 378 11.57 -10.64 0.92
CA ASP A 378 12.82 -11.08 1.53
C ASP A 378 12.84 -10.89 3.06
N SER A 379 11.90 -10.11 3.61
CA SER A 379 11.85 -9.79 5.05
C SER A 379 11.24 -10.88 5.92
N ASP A 380 11.92 -11.20 7.03
CA ASP A 380 11.32 -11.90 8.16
C ASP A 380 10.23 -11.05 8.83
N LYS A 381 9.22 -11.71 9.40
CA LYS A 381 7.90 -11.22 9.88
C LYS A 381 7.87 -9.96 10.79
N ASN A 382 9.00 -9.36 11.16
CA ASN A 382 9.12 -8.31 12.17
C ASN A 382 9.63 -6.94 11.67
N LEU A 383 9.88 -6.74 10.37
CA LEU A 383 10.31 -5.43 9.86
C LEU A 383 9.13 -4.44 9.75
N LYS A 384 9.26 -3.26 10.38
CA LYS A 384 8.28 -2.17 10.30
C LYS A 384 8.24 -1.62 8.85
N ILE A 385 7.07 -1.54 8.22
CA ILE A 385 6.91 -1.09 6.82
C ILE A 385 7.65 0.21 6.51
N LEU A 386 7.57 1.19 7.41
CA LEU A 386 8.20 2.47 7.23
C LEU A 386 9.73 2.33 7.12
N ARG A 387 10.35 1.34 7.78
CA ARG A 387 11.79 1.08 7.65
C ARG A 387 12.13 0.55 6.25
N LEU A 388 11.31 -0.35 5.72
CA LEU A 388 11.47 -0.88 4.35
C LEU A 388 11.29 0.22 3.31
N THR A 389 10.27 1.06 3.47
CA THR A 389 10.02 2.22 2.61
C THR A 389 11.23 3.14 2.59
N TRP A 390 11.81 3.45 3.75
CA TRP A 390 12.98 4.33 3.82
C TRP A 390 14.25 3.74 3.22
N GLN A 391 14.50 2.46 3.46
CA GLN A 391 15.59 1.76 2.81
C GLN A 391 15.43 1.85 1.28
N ALA A 392 14.23 1.57 0.76
CA ALA A 392 13.93 1.67 -0.67
C ALA A 392 14.12 3.10 -1.22
N ILE A 393 13.71 4.13 -0.49
CA ILE A 393 13.93 5.54 -0.85
C ILE A 393 15.43 5.82 -0.96
N ILE A 394 16.21 5.50 0.08
CA ILE A 394 17.64 5.78 0.14
C ILE A 394 18.38 5.06 -0.98
N ASP A 395 18.16 3.76 -1.14
CA ASP A 395 18.84 2.98 -2.18
C ASP A 395 18.52 3.55 -3.57
N THR A 396 17.29 4.03 -3.79
CA THR A 396 16.91 4.67 -5.07
C THR A 396 17.60 6.02 -5.24
N LEU A 397 17.72 6.84 -4.20
CA LEU A 397 18.40 8.14 -4.28
C LEU A 397 19.90 7.98 -4.53
N VAL A 398 20.54 7.00 -3.89
CA VAL A 398 21.96 6.66 -4.11
C VAL A 398 22.16 6.18 -5.55
N GLU A 399 21.32 5.27 -6.05
CA GLU A 399 21.44 4.74 -7.42
C GLU A 399 21.16 5.78 -8.51
N THR A 400 20.33 6.78 -8.22
CA THR A 400 19.93 7.79 -9.21
C THR A 400 20.69 9.10 -9.09
N GLU A 401 21.50 9.29 -8.05
CA GLU A 401 22.19 10.55 -7.71
C GLU A 401 21.26 11.78 -7.67
N THR A 402 19.95 11.59 -7.46
CA THR A 402 18.95 12.65 -7.57
C THR A 402 18.67 13.30 -6.20
N THR A 403 19.03 14.57 -6.05
CA THR A 403 18.70 15.38 -4.85
C THR A 403 17.32 16.06 -4.93
N TRP A 404 16.68 16.04 -6.10
CA TRP A 404 15.52 16.90 -6.42
C TRP A 404 14.14 16.27 -6.14
N VAL A 405 14.04 14.97 -5.82
CA VAL A 405 12.76 14.25 -5.74
C VAL A 405 12.18 14.18 -4.31
N LEU A 406 12.83 14.82 -3.33
CA LEU A 406 12.40 14.78 -1.92
C LEU A 406 11.25 15.74 -1.60
N GLU A 407 10.26 15.85 -2.48
CA GLU A 407 9.08 16.68 -2.29
C GLU A 407 7.82 15.85 -2.43
N ASN A 408 6.78 16.23 -1.68
CA ASN A 408 5.44 15.64 -1.77
C ASN A 408 5.45 14.12 -1.69
N MET A 409 6.22 13.57 -0.74
CA MET A 409 6.30 12.14 -0.50
C MET A 409 5.25 11.70 0.51
N TYR A 410 4.55 10.61 0.21
CA TYR A 410 3.50 10.07 1.08
C TYR A 410 3.60 8.56 1.15
N LEU A 411 3.42 8.01 2.35
CA LEU A 411 3.09 6.60 2.53
C LEU A 411 1.59 6.51 2.79
N ILE A 412 0.88 5.86 1.87
CA ILE A 412 -0.57 5.71 1.90
C ILE A 412 -0.87 4.25 2.22
N ARG A 413 -1.72 4.00 3.22
CA ARG A 413 -2.14 2.64 3.56
C ARG A 413 -3.63 2.52 3.81
N TYR A 414 -4.17 1.32 3.58
CA TYR A 414 -5.50 0.91 4.04
C TYR A 414 -5.49 -0.54 4.52
N LYS A 415 -6.25 -0.84 5.57
CA LYS A 415 -6.29 -2.17 6.21
C LYS A 415 -7.03 -3.21 5.38
N SER A 416 -8.25 -2.90 4.95
CA SER A 416 -9.11 -3.83 4.22
C SER A 416 -10.18 -3.11 3.42
N LEU A 417 -10.87 -3.86 2.55
CA LEU A 417 -12.05 -3.44 1.81
C LEU A 417 -13.30 -4.09 2.42
N SER A 418 -14.31 -3.31 2.76
CA SER A 418 -15.61 -3.83 3.23
C SER A 418 -16.75 -2.96 2.74
N GLN A 419 -17.83 -3.56 2.26
CA GLN A 419 -19.02 -2.83 1.76
C GLN A 419 -18.68 -1.73 0.74
N GLN A 420 -17.69 -1.98 -0.12
CA GLN A 420 -17.13 -1.01 -1.07
C GLN A 420 -16.33 0.15 -0.44
N ASP A 421 -16.08 0.19 0.86
CA ASP A 421 -15.29 1.24 1.51
C ASP A 421 -13.88 0.75 1.92
N LEU A 422 -12.94 1.69 1.96
CA LEU A 422 -11.58 1.48 2.46
C LEU A 422 -11.57 1.67 3.98
N ILE A 423 -11.16 0.63 4.72
CA ILE A 423 -11.08 0.66 6.18
C ILE A 423 -9.65 0.94 6.62
N GLY A 424 -9.49 1.79 7.63
CA GLY A 424 -8.19 2.04 8.28
C GLY A 424 -7.21 2.74 7.35
N VAL A 425 -7.70 3.74 6.61
CA VAL A 425 -6.88 4.59 5.75
C VAL A 425 -5.96 5.44 6.61
N GLU A 426 -4.68 5.47 6.29
CA GLU A 426 -3.73 6.40 6.87
C GLU A 426 -2.82 7.02 5.80
N TYR A 427 -2.49 8.29 6.03
CA TYR A 427 -1.58 9.08 5.21
C TYR A 427 -0.41 9.54 6.09
N ILE A 428 0.79 9.12 5.75
CA ILE A 428 2.01 9.57 6.41
C ILE A 428 2.77 10.44 5.40
N GLY A 429 2.59 11.75 5.51
CA GLY A 429 3.33 12.72 4.71
C GLY A 429 4.76 12.84 5.20
N ILE A 430 5.70 12.79 4.27
CA ILE A 430 7.13 12.95 4.51
C ILE A 430 7.51 14.32 3.97
N LEU A 431 7.74 15.26 4.88
CA LEU A 431 8.15 16.61 4.53
C LEU A 431 9.59 16.63 4.01
N LYS A 432 9.86 17.54 3.07
CA LYS A 432 11.18 17.78 2.48
C LYS A 432 12.27 17.99 3.53
N LEU A 433 11.96 18.71 4.61
CA LEU A 433 12.87 18.97 5.72
C LEU A 433 13.37 17.68 6.37
N GLN A 434 12.43 16.84 6.82
CA GLN A 434 12.72 15.55 7.46
C GLN A 434 13.47 14.64 6.50
N ALA A 435 13.02 14.55 5.25
CA ALA A 435 13.68 13.76 4.21
C ALA A 435 15.14 14.20 3.99
N SER A 436 15.38 15.51 3.90
CA SER A 436 16.73 16.08 3.73
C SER A 436 17.63 15.77 4.92
N ILE A 437 17.11 15.79 6.14
CA ILE A 437 17.86 15.43 7.35
C ILE A 437 18.21 13.94 7.39
N ILE A 438 17.29 13.07 6.97
CA ILE A 438 17.45 11.60 6.98
C ILE A 438 18.38 11.12 5.85
N LEU A 439 18.65 11.94 4.83
CA LEU A 439 19.65 11.61 3.81
C LEU A 439 21.05 11.46 4.39
N ASP A 440 21.38 12.19 5.45
CA ASP A 440 22.68 12.09 6.08
C ASP A 440 22.82 10.77 6.83
N ASP A 441 23.80 9.95 6.42
CA ASP A 441 24.00 8.60 6.96
C ASP A 441 24.26 8.62 8.48
N THR A 442 25.02 9.61 8.97
CA THR A 442 25.36 9.70 10.39
C THR A 442 24.12 10.02 11.22
N ILE A 443 23.34 11.02 10.80
CA ILE A 443 22.10 11.40 11.50
C ILE A 443 21.12 10.22 11.46
N ARG A 444 20.90 9.66 10.28
CA ARG A 444 19.96 8.55 10.04
C ARG A 444 20.28 7.34 10.92
N ASP A 445 21.50 6.84 10.89
CA ASP A 445 21.88 5.62 11.62
C ASP A 445 21.75 5.81 13.13
N THR A 446 21.89 7.06 13.57
CA THR A 446 21.73 7.45 14.96
C THR A 446 20.25 7.50 15.39
N ILE A 447 19.37 8.08 14.57
CA ILE A 447 17.93 8.19 14.88
C ILE A 447 17.12 6.93 14.51
N ASN A 448 17.65 6.06 13.65
CA ASN A 448 17.01 4.81 13.23
C ASN A 448 17.09 3.70 14.29
N ARG A 449 16.63 3.99 15.51
CA ARG A 449 16.69 3.09 16.67
C ARG A 449 15.42 3.15 17.52
N ASN A 450 15.08 2.03 18.16
CA ASN A 450 14.03 1.98 19.18
C ASN A 450 14.61 2.39 20.54
N ILE A 451 13.85 3.21 21.29
CA ILE A 451 14.16 3.58 22.68
C ILE A 451 13.02 3.16 23.60
N ALA A 452 13.35 2.75 24.83
CA ALA A 452 12.36 2.43 25.84
C ALA A 452 11.77 3.72 26.42
N VAL A 453 10.45 3.83 26.44
CA VAL A 453 9.73 4.97 27.04
C VAL A 453 8.91 4.58 28.27
N LYS A 454 8.69 3.28 28.47
CA LYS A 454 8.08 2.71 29.67
C LYS A 454 8.70 1.36 30.00
N ALA A 455 9.16 1.21 31.24
CA ALA A 455 9.70 -0.03 31.77
C ALA A 455 9.41 -0.17 33.26
N SER A 456 9.20 -1.40 33.71
CA SER A 456 8.99 -1.77 35.10
C SER A 456 9.83 -3.01 35.41
N ASN A 457 10.62 -2.96 36.49
CA ASN A 457 11.45 -4.07 36.99
C ASN A 457 12.30 -4.75 35.89
N GLY A 458 13.02 -3.95 35.08
CA GLY A 458 13.88 -4.44 34.00
C GLY A 458 13.14 -4.91 32.74
N LYS A 459 11.81 -5.02 32.77
CA LYS A 459 10.99 -5.40 31.61
C LYS A 459 10.51 -4.15 30.86
N ILE A 460 10.83 -4.08 29.57
CA ILE A 460 10.38 -2.99 28.70
C ILE A 460 8.91 -3.23 28.33
N GLU A 461 8.03 -2.32 28.75
CA GLU A 461 6.60 -2.36 28.45
C GLU A 461 6.28 -1.64 27.14
N GLN A 462 7.03 -0.57 26.85
CA GLN A 462 6.79 0.27 25.67
C GLN A 462 8.10 0.80 25.08
N GLN A 463 8.22 0.67 23.77
CA GLN A 463 9.29 1.25 22.96
C GLN A 463 8.74 2.19 21.90
N VAL A 464 9.54 3.18 21.54
CA VAL A 464 9.26 4.14 20.48
C VAL A 464 10.40 4.11 19.48
N TRP A 465 10.09 4.12 18.20
CA TRP A 465 11.08 4.26 17.13
C TRP A 465 11.28 5.74 16.84
N LEU A 466 12.48 6.27 17.12
CA LEU A 466 12.73 7.71 17.04
C LEU A 466 12.54 8.27 15.63
N LEU A 467 13.08 7.57 14.62
CA LEU A 467 12.90 7.95 13.22
C LEU A 467 11.42 8.03 12.82
N GLU A 468 10.58 7.09 13.28
CA GLU A 468 9.14 7.09 13.00
C GLU A 468 8.44 8.33 13.57
N GLU A 469 8.69 8.67 14.83
CA GLU A 469 8.09 9.86 15.44
C GLU A 469 8.60 11.14 14.77
N PHE A 470 9.87 11.17 14.38
CA PHE A 470 10.46 12.29 13.64
C PHE A 470 9.75 12.53 12.29
N ILE A 471 9.55 11.47 11.51
CA ILE A 471 8.84 11.53 10.22
C ILE A 471 7.37 11.93 10.42
N LYS A 472 6.73 11.45 11.49
CA LYS A 472 5.37 11.85 11.89
C LYS A 472 5.28 13.28 12.43
N GLN A 473 6.36 14.04 12.41
CA GLN A 473 6.45 15.42 12.90
C GLN A 473 6.11 15.54 14.39
N LYS A 474 6.35 14.48 15.16
CA LYS A 474 6.16 14.50 16.60
C LYS A 474 7.46 14.87 17.30
N PRO A 475 7.39 15.63 18.41
CA PRO A 475 8.58 16.05 19.13
C PRO A 475 9.30 14.83 19.72
N LEU A 476 10.62 14.76 19.55
CA LEU A 476 11.43 13.67 20.08
C LEU A 476 11.74 13.87 21.56
N LEU A 477 11.90 15.13 22.01
CA LEU A 477 12.31 15.48 23.38
C LEU A 477 11.56 14.72 24.49
N PRO A 478 10.21 14.58 24.50
CA PRO A 478 9.50 13.88 25.57
C PRO A 478 9.91 12.40 25.67
N HIS A 479 10.14 11.74 24.54
CA HIS A 479 10.57 10.35 24.49
C HIS A 479 12.01 10.20 25.01
N LEU A 480 12.89 11.13 24.66
CA LEU A 480 14.29 11.16 25.14
C LEU A 480 14.36 11.37 26.66
N ILE A 481 13.58 12.32 27.21
CA ILE A 481 13.48 12.57 28.65
C ILE A 481 13.02 11.31 29.40
N ASN A 482 11.99 10.62 28.90
CA ASN A 482 11.49 9.40 29.51
C ASN A 482 12.54 8.29 29.48
N ASN A 483 13.26 8.14 28.36
CA ASN A 483 14.30 7.13 28.25
C ASN A 483 15.44 7.36 29.26
N ILE A 484 15.93 8.59 29.38
CA ILE A 484 16.96 8.96 30.36
C ILE A 484 16.44 8.79 31.80
N HIS A 485 15.18 9.13 32.07
CA HIS A 485 14.58 8.91 33.38
C HIS A 485 14.54 7.43 33.76
N LEU A 486 14.16 6.55 32.83
CA LEU A 486 14.14 5.11 33.08
C LEU A 486 15.53 4.54 33.35
N TYR A 487 16.54 5.07 32.66
CA TYR A 487 17.94 4.73 32.90
C TYR A 487 18.39 5.14 34.31
N LEU A 488 18.18 6.41 34.67
CA LEU A 488 18.54 6.95 35.99
C LEU A 488 17.79 6.29 37.15
N ALA A 489 16.56 5.82 36.91
CA ALA A 489 15.77 5.08 37.88
C ALA A 489 16.13 3.59 37.94
N GLU A 490 17.19 3.15 37.24
CA GLU A 490 17.68 1.77 37.17
C GLU A 490 16.60 0.76 36.75
N ARG A 491 15.65 1.21 35.92
CA ARG A 491 14.53 0.39 35.42
C ARG A 491 14.86 -0.38 34.15
N LEU A 492 16.06 -0.18 33.61
CA LEU A 492 16.56 -0.80 32.38
C LEU A 492 17.79 -1.65 32.73
N ASN A 493 17.74 -2.96 32.48
CA ASN A 493 18.89 -3.86 32.64
C ASN A 493 19.85 -3.70 31.44
N LEU A 494 20.64 -2.63 31.40
CA LEU A 494 21.56 -2.33 30.30
C LEU A 494 23.02 -2.59 30.71
N SER A 495 23.82 -3.17 29.82
CA SER A 495 25.28 -3.28 29.98
C SER A 495 25.96 -1.91 29.82
N GLU A 496 27.14 -1.70 30.42
CA GLU A 496 27.92 -0.45 30.30
C GLU A 496 28.22 -0.07 28.84
N GLU A 497 28.53 -1.06 27.98
CA GLU A 497 28.73 -0.85 26.54
C GLU A 497 27.47 -0.33 25.83
N SER A 498 26.28 -0.71 26.31
CA SER A 498 25.01 -0.18 25.81
C SER A 498 24.80 1.28 26.19
N VAL A 499 25.48 1.78 27.22
CA VAL A 499 25.38 3.16 27.74
C VAL A 499 26.22 4.14 26.93
N GLY A 500 27.42 3.76 26.49
CA GLY A 500 28.23 4.59 25.57
C GLY A 500 27.48 4.90 24.27
N ARG A 501 26.78 3.91 23.72
CA ARG A 501 25.94 4.08 22.51
C ARG A 501 24.70 4.95 22.73
N ILE A 502 24.27 5.21 23.98
CA ILE A 502 23.18 6.14 24.29
C ILE A 502 23.63 7.59 24.07
N LYS A 503 24.89 7.92 24.34
CA LYS A 503 25.42 9.29 24.22
C LYS A 503 25.29 9.85 22.80
N ARG A 504 25.82 9.15 21.78
CA ARG A 504 25.71 9.57 20.38
C ARG A 504 24.24 9.72 19.94
N ARG A 505 23.39 8.78 20.36
CA ARG A 505 21.94 8.80 20.10
C ARG A 505 21.25 10.02 20.67
N MET A 506 21.48 10.30 21.95
CA MET A 506 20.87 11.42 22.64
C MET A 506 21.33 12.76 22.08
N VAL A 507 22.61 12.88 21.72
CA VAL A 507 23.18 14.09 21.10
C VAL A 507 22.46 14.39 19.79
N TYR A 508 22.54 13.50 18.80
CA TYR A 508 21.95 13.76 17.48
C TYR A 508 20.42 13.88 17.54
N ALA A 509 19.72 13.02 18.28
CA ALA A 509 18.26 13.10 18.38
C ALA A 509 17.79 14.41 19.04
N SER A 510 18.51 14.89 20.06
CA SER A 510 18.17 16.16 20.72
C SER A 510 18.45 17.36 19.83
N ILE A 511 19.58 17.37 19.12
CA ILE A 511 19.98 18.45 18.20
C ILE A 511 19.04 18.50 17.01
N VAL A 512 18.71 17.37 16.40
CA VAL A 512 17.76 17.32 15.28
C VAL A 512 16.40 17.89 15.71
N ASP A 513 15.87 17.47 16.86
CA ASP A 513 14.60 17.98 17.38
C ASP A 513 14.66 19.48 17.72
N ALA A 514 15.80 19.96 18.25
CA ALA A 514 16.03 21.38 18.51
C ALA A 514 16.06 22.21 17.23
N LYS A 515 16.85 21.77 16.25
CA LYS A 515 17.11 22.47 15.00
C LYS A 515 15.88 22.51 14.10
N VAL A 516 15.10 21.43 14.05
CA VAL A 516 13.82 21.44 13.33
C VAL A 516 12.83 22.40 13.99
N ARG A 517 12.80 22.49 15.33
CA ARG A 517 11.94 23.45 16.04
C ARG A 517 12.38 24.89 15.79
N GLU A 518 13.69 25.16 15.84
CA GLU A 518 14.27 26.47 15.54
C GLU A 518 13.98 26.90 14.10
N PHE A 519 14.16 25.98 13.15
CA PHE A 519 13.90 26.21 11.74
C PHE A 519 12.44 26.60 11.48
N GLY A 520 11.49 25.94 12.15
CA GLY A 520 10.07 26.25 12.05
C GLY A 520 9.65 27.60 12.67
N HIS A 521 10.50 28.22 13.48
CA HIS A 521 10.21 29.49 14.16
C HIS A 521 10.91 30.70 13.52
N ASP A 522 11.67 30.51 12.43
CA ASP A 522 12.22 31.63 11.65
C ASP A 522 11.11 32.31 10.83
N ASN A 523 10.73 33.51 11.24
CA ASN A 523 9.64 34.29 10.63
C ASN A 523 9.99 34.84 9.23
N ARG A 524 11.17 34.54 8.69
CA ARG A 524 11.64 34.98 7.36
C ARG A 524 11.13 34.06 6.25
N LEU A 525 9.81 34.04 6.07
CA LEU A 525 9.17 33.37 4.94
C LEU A 525 9.67 34.00 3.62
N PHE A 526 10.04 33.16 2.63
CA PHE A 526 10.42 33.54 1.26
C PHE A 526 11.73 34.34 1.06
N GLY A 527 12.69 34.30 2.00
CA GLY A 527 14.04 34.84 1.78
C GLY A 527 15.00 33.83 1.12
N ASP A 528 16.19 34.26 0.68
CA ASP A 528 17.26 33.36 0.18
C ASP A 528 17.63 32.27 1.20
N TYR A 529 17.50 32.61 2.49
CA TYR A 529 17.63 31.68 3.59
C TYR A 529 16.60 30.55 3.48
N PHE A 530 15.33 30.82 3.17
CA PHE A 530 14.27 29.81 3.05
C PHE A 530 14.55 28.77 1.95
N PHE A 531 15.13 29.18 0.81
CA PHE A 531 15.40 28.27 -0.31
C PHE A 531 16.71 27.47 -0.17
N ASN A 532 17.73 28.02 0.51
CA ASN A 532 19.04 27.37 0.70
C ASN A 532 19.20 26.69 2.08
N SER A 533 18.25 26.87 2.99
CA SER A 533 18.42 26.52 4.41
C SER A 533 18.50 25.02 4.69
N TYR A 534 17.96 24.13 3.86
CA TYR A 534 18.03 22.69 4.15
C TYR A 534 19.47 22.16 4.17
N ARG A 535 20.33 22.64 3.27
CA ARG A 535 21.76 22.28 3.24
C ARG A 535 22.52 22.91 4.41
N GLN A 536 22.19 24.17 4.72
CA GLN A 536 22.77 24.86 5.86
C GLN A 536 22.38 24.19 7.18
N LEU A 537 21.13 23.75 7.33
CA LEU A 537 20.63 23.07 8.51
C LEU A 537 21.38 21.77 8.80
N LEU A 538 21.70 20.99 7.76
CA LEU A 538 22.53 19.79 7.90
C LEU A 538 23.93 20.12 8.44
N SER A 539 24.57 21.16 7.91
CA SER A 539 25.86 21.66 8.41
C SER A 539 25.73 22.10 9.88
N GLU A 540 24.69 22.87 10.21
CA GLU A 540 24.46 23.36 11.56
C GLU A 540 24.20 22.22 12.56
N ILE A 541 23.50 21.17 12.16
CA ILE A 541 23.30 19.98 13.00
C ILE A 541 24.64 19.31 13.32
N LYS A 542 25.52 19.16 12.31
CA LYS A 542 26.86 18.58 12.50
C LYS A 542 27.75 19.46 13.36
N ASP A 543 27.77 20.76 13.11
CA ASP A 543 28.54 21.74 13.90
C ASP A 543 28.09 21.75 15.37
N ASP A 544 26.78 21.72 15.59
CA ASP A 544 26.22 21.64 16.95
C ASP A 544 26.54 20.30 17.61
N ALA A 545 26.56 19.20 16.86
CA ALA A 545 26.95 17.89 17.37
C ALA A 545 28.42 17.89 17.84
N ILE A 546 29.34 18.45 17.06
CA ILE A 546 30.76 18.59 17.43
C ILE A 546 30.90 19.39 18.74
N LYS A 547 30.23 20.55 18.83
CA LYS A 547 30.24 21.38 20.04
C LYS A 547 29.65 20.66 21.25
N ALA A 548 28.56 19.93 21.04
CA ALA A 548 27.90 19.17 22.08
C ALA A 548 28.77 18.00 22.59
N PHE A 549 29.45 17.27 21.71
CA PHE A 549 30.39 16.23 22.12
C PHE A 549 31.57 16.79 22.92
N GLY A 550 32.09 17.95 22.52
CA GLY A 550 33.11 18.67 23.29
C GLY A 550 32.63 19.02 24.70
N ALA A 551 31.45 19.62 24.82
CA ALA A 551 30.85 19.99 26.12
C ALA A 551 30.57 18.77 27.01
N VAL A 552 30.07 17.68 26.41
CA VAL A 552 29.83 16.41 27.12
C VAL A 552 31.15 15.80 27.61
N ARG A 553 32.19 15.77 26.79
CA ARG A 553 33.49 15.26 27.22
C ARG A 553 34.01 16.03 28.43
N THR A 554 33.96 17.36 28.35
CA THR A 554 34.37 18.24 29.45
C THR A 554 33.59 18.00 30.74
N ILE A 555 32.25 17.92 30.70
CA ILE A 555 31.48 17.75 31.93
C ILE A 555 31.70 16.37 32.56
N SER A 556 31.92 15.34 31.75
CA SER A 556 32.27 14.00 32.23
C SER A 556 33.68 13.94 32.81
N GLU A 557 34.66 14.65 32.26
CA GLU A 557 36.02 14.75 32.81
C GLU A 557 36.03 15.46 34.17
N ILE A 558 35.20 16.49 34.35
CA ILE A 558 35.15 17.28 35.60
C ILE A 558 34.54 16.48 36.76
N LEU A 559 33.57 15.62 36.46
CA LEU A 559 32.92 14.74 37.43
C LEU A 559 33.43 13.32 37.22
N GLU A 560 34.58 12.96 37.80
CA GLU A 560 35.24 11.68 37.54
C GLU A 560 34.46 10.46 38.11
N ASP A 561 33.78 10.64 39.24
CA ASP A 561 33.09 9.57 39.96
C ASP A 561 31.72 9.21 39.35
N SER A 562 31.44 7.90 39.25
CA SER A 562 30.22 7.39 38.61
C SER A 562 28.94 7.69 39.40
N ASP A 563 29.00 7.61 40.73
CA ASP A 563 27.85 7.90 41.60
C ASP A 563 27.60 9.41 41.67
N GLU A 564 28.67 10.23 41.70
CA GLU A 564 28.61 11.69 41.58
C GLU A 564 27.97 12.10 40.25
N ARG A 565 28.38 11.51 39.12
CA ARG A 565 27.77 11.73 37.80
C ARG A 565 26.28 11.41 37.79
N LYS A 566 25.86 10.26 38.34
CA LYS A 566 24.43 9.87 38.44
C LYS A 566 23.64 10.85 39.32
N SER A 567 24.21 11.31 40.43
CA SER A 567 23.57 12.28 41.33
C SER A 567 23.33 13.62 40.64
N TYR A 568 24.36 14.16 39.98
CA TYR A 568 24.23 15.39 39.18
C TYR A 568 23.27 15.22 38.01
N ALA A 569 23.32 14.12 37.28
CA ALA A 569 22.38 13.83 36.19
C ALA A 569 20.91 13.82 36.66
N ASN A 570 20.62 13.25 37.85
CA ASN A 570 19.29 13.30 38.46
C ASN A 570 18.82 14.73 38.78
N LEU A 571 19.70 15.54 39.38
CA LEU A 571 19.41 16.94 39.69
C LEU A 571 19.12 17.75 38.43
N LEU A 572 19.96 17.59 37.40
CA LEU A 572 19.84 18.27 36.13
C LEU A 572 18.58 17.85 35.36
N LEU A 573 18.29 16.54 35.30
CA LEU A 573 17.06 16.05 34.67
C LEU A 573 15.81 16.59 35.39
N SER A 574 15.84 16.69 36.73
CA SER A 574 14.74 17.26 37.50
C SER A 574 14.48 18.73 37.15
N ALA A 575 15.54 19.51 36.88
CA ALA A 575 15.43 20.90 36.47
C ALA A 575 14.82 21.02 35.06
N ILE A 576 15.21 20.15 34.12
CA ILE A 576 14.61 20.08 32.77
C ILE A 576 13.12 19.76 32.85
N ARG A 577 12.74 18.73 33.63
CA ARG A 577 11.33 18.31 33.79
C ARG A 577 10.45 19.38 34.43
N ARG A 578 11.03 20.23 35.28
CA ARG A 578 10.35 21.36 35.94
C ARG A 578 10.43 22.66 35.15
N ASP A 579 10.99 22.62 33.93
CA ASP A 579 11.17 23.80 33.08
C ASP A 579 11.97 24.95 33.74
N ASN A 580 12.97 24.60 34.55
CA ASN A 580 13.74 25.58 35.33
C ASN A 580 15.16 25.74 34.78
N LYS A 581 15.30 26.56 33.73
CA LYS A 581 16.57 26.86 33.05
C LYS A 581 17.65 27.38 34.00
N HIS A 582 17.30 28.32 34.89
CA HIS A 582 18.25 28.91 35.83
C HIS A 582 18.77 27.91 36.86
N ARG A 583 17.89 27.06 37.40
CA ARG A 583 18.30 25.98 38.30
C ARG A 583 19.24 25.00 37.59
N PHE A 584 18.94 24.66 36.35
CA PHE A 584 19.80 23.79 35.55
C PHE A 584 21.21 24.39 35.44
N VAL A 585 21.32 25.62 34.94
CA VAL A 585 22.61 26.29 34.74
C VAL A 585 23.36 26.48 36.06
N ASN A 586 22.69 26.93 37.12
CA ASN A 586 23.33 27.09 38.43
C ASN A 586 23.88 25.77 38.99
N THR A 587 23.18 24.65 38.73
CA THR A 587 23.66 23.32 39.13
C THR A 587 24.94 22.96 38.37
N VAL A 588 24.98 23.21 37.06
CA VAL A 588 26.19 22.95 36.25
C VAL A 588 27.34 23.85 36.68
N LEU A 589 27.11 25.16 36.86
CA LEU A 589 28.14 26.11 37.29
C LEU A 589 28.71 25.76 38.67
N LYS A 590 27.86 25.30 39.59
CA LYS A 590 28.31 24.85 40.91
C LYS A 590 29.30 23.69 40.80
N ALA A 591 28.99 22.70 39.96
CA ALA A 591 29.91 21.58 39.69
C ALA A 591 31.26 22.05 39.12
N LEU A 592 31.24 23.08 38.26
CA LEU A 592 32.46 23.66 37.67
C LEU A 592 33.31 24.46 38.67
N VAL A 593 32.69 25.18 39.61
CA VAL A 593 33.41 25.96 40.62
C VAL A 593 34.04 25.05 41.67
N GLU A 594 33.39 23.95 42.02
CA GLU A 594 33.87 23.00 43.02
C GLU A 594 35.09 22.19 42.55
N LYS A 595 35.33 22.10 41.24
CA LYS A 595 36.41 21.28 40.64
C LYS A 595 37.28 22.18 39.75
N LYS A 596 38.53 22.43 40.15
CA LYS A 596 39.50 23.25 39.38
C LYS A 596 39.85 22.58 38.04
N GLY A 597 39.04 22.79 37.01
CA GLY A 597 39.36 22.36 35.64
C GLY A 597 40.37 23.28 34.96
N GLU A 598 41.07 22.76 33.94
CA GLU A 598 41.94 23.56 33.07
C GLU A 598 41.11 24.65 32.34
N GLU A 599 41.65 25.87 32.28
CA GLU A 599 40.95 27.07 31.76
C GLU A 599 40.40 26.89 30.33
N LYS A 600 41.13 26.17 29.48
CA LYS A 600 40.75 25.89 28.08
C LYS A 600 39.59 24.89 27.98
N VAL A 601 39.51 23.93 28.90
CA VAL A 601 38.49 22.87 28.93
C VAL A 601 37.16 23.46 29.40
N VAL A 602 37.18 24.27 30.47
CA VAL A 602 36.00 24.98 30.99
C VAL A 602 35.40 25.94 29.95
N LYS A 603 36.23 26.57 29.11
CA LYS A 603 35.78 27.51 28.07
C LYS A 603 34.82 26.87 27.06
N THR A 604 35.06 25.63 26.64
CA THR A 604 34.23 24.91 25.65
C THR A 604 32.82 24.65 26.20
N LEU A 605 32.73 24.14 27.43
CA LEU A 605 31.46 23.89 28.10
C LEU A 605 30.72 25.19 28.39
N MET A 606 31.42 26.25 28.83
CA MET A 606 30.81 27.55 29.09
C MET A 606 30.26 28.21 27.83
N SER A 607 30.96 28.14 26.70
CA SER A 607 30.44 28.60 25.40
C SER A 607 29.17 27.85 25.02
N PHE A 608 29.17 26.51 25.15
CA PHE A 608 27.99 25.70 24.85
C PHE A 608 26.79 26.06 25.73
N ILE A 609 26.99 26.22 27.04
CA ILE A 609 25.93 26.62 27.97
C ILE A 609 25.40 28.01 27.59
N PHE A 610 26.27 28.97 27.29
CA PHE A 610 25.86 30.32 26.95
C PHE A 610 25.08 30.38 25.64
N ASP A 611 25.63 29.76 24.59
CA ASP A 611 25.10 29.85 23.23
C ASP A 611 23.83 29.01 23.05
N LYS A 612 23.79 27.80 23.64
CA LYS A 612 22.75 26.79 23.36
C LYS A 612 21.73 26.59 24.46
N ILE A 613 22.02 27.04 25.69
CA ILE A 613 21.10 26.89 26.82
C ILE A 613 20.59 28.26 27.28
N LEU A 614 21.48 29.17 27.68
CA LEU A 614 21.07 30.46 28.24
C LEU A 614 20.40 31.35 27.20
N SER A 615 21.02 31.50 26.03
CA SER A 615 20.55 32.39 24.95
C SER A 615 19.43 31.79 24.08
N ASN A 616 19.05 30.53 24.29
CA ASN A 616 18.09 29.81 23.45
C ASN A 616 16.81 29.44 24.22
N ASP A 617 15.82 30.33 24.25
CA ASP A 617 14.57 30.05 24.98
C ASP A 617 13.72 28.93 24.35
N LEU A 618 13.87 28.71 23.05
CA LEU A 618 13.02 27.80 22.28
C LEU A 618 13.36 26.32 22.51
N SER A 619 14.66 26.01 22.52
CA SER A 619 15.18 24.65 22.45
C SER A 619 16.22 24.33 23.53
N TRP A 620 16.38 25.17 24.56
CA TRP A 620 17.37 24.92 25.63
C TRP A 620 17.24 23.54 26.28
N LYS A 621 16.02 23.00 26.44
CA LYS A 621 15.79 21.69 27.05
C LYS A 621 16.45 20.56 26.26
N ASN A 622 16.43 20.67 24.93
CA ASN A 622 17.07 19.72 24.03
C ASN A 622 18.59 19.71 24.27
N TYR A 623 19.23 20.89 24.25
CA TYR A 623 20.66 21.01 24.47
C TYR A 623 21.07 20.68 25.92
N ALA A 624 20.26 21.02 26.91
CA ALA A 624 20.47 20.67 28.31
C ALA A 624 20.42 19.15 28.54
N LEU A 625 19.51 18.45 27.87
CA LEU A 625 19.38 16.99 27.97
C LEU A 625 20.64 16.26 27.48
N ILE A 626 21.38 16.86 26.55
CA ILE A 626 22.65 16.31 26.05
C ILE A 626 23.70 16.24 27.16
N LEU A 627 23.79 17.27 28.00
CA LEU A 627 24.72 17.26 29.15
C LEU A 627 24.32 16.19 30.18
N VAL A 628 23.02 16.01 30.41
CA VAL A 628 22.52 14.93 31.28
C VAL A 628 22.90 13.55 30.72
N ALA A 629 22.68 13.33 29.43
CA ALA A 629 23.08 12.09 28.76
C ALA A 629 24.59 11.87 28.81
N GLY A 630 25.36 12.95 28.71
CA GLY A 630 26.82 12.94 28.79
C GLY A 630 27.37 12.41 30.11
N LEU A 631 26.75 12.77 31.22
CA LEU A 631 27.12 12.29 32.54
C LEU A 631 26.83 10.79 32.74
N LEU A 632 25.97 10.19 31.93
CA LEU A 632 25.59 8.78 32.08
C LEU A 632 26.54 7.83 31.39
N GLY A 633 27.27 8.26 30.36
CA GLY A 633 28.25 7.46 29.64
C GLY A 633 29.66 7.68 30.19
N GLY A 634 30.22 6.67 30.86
CA GLY A 634 31.65 6.61 31.22
C GLY A 634 32.54 6.69 29.98
N GLY A 635 33.75 7.23 30.16
CA GLY A 635 34.66 7.58 29.08
C GLY A 635 35.14 6.38 28.26
N GLU A 636 34.82 6.41 26.97
CA GLU A 636 35.77 6.29 25.87
C GLU A 636 35.11 6.97 24.67
N ALA A 637 35.88 7.82 23.99
CA ALA A 637 35.50 8.24 22.65
C ALA A 637 35.65 6.99 21.79
N ASP A 638 34.54 6.40 21.33
CA ASP A 638 34.58 5.57 20.13
C ASP A 638 35.29 6.45 19.08
N GLY A 639 36.49 6.03 18.69
CA GLY A 639 37.41 6.79 17.86
C GLY A 639 36.71 7.34 16.62
N GLU A 640 36.74 8.66 16.49
CA GLU A 640 36.88 9.29 15.19
C GLU A 640 38.38 9.24 14.86
N GLU A 641 38.83 8.15 14.22
CA GLU A 641 39.89 8.29 13.24
C GLU A 641 39.20 8.67 11.92
N GLU A 642 39.41 9.95 11.56
CA GLU A 642 39.23 10.63 10.26
C GLU A 642 37.86 10.61 9.54
#